data_AF-A0A3E2HBI7-F1
#
_entry.id   AF-A0A3E2HBI7-F1
#
_cell.length_a   1.000
_cell.length_b   1.000
_cell.length_c   1.000
_cell.angle_alpha   90.00
_cell.angle_beta   90.00
_cell.angle_gamma   90.00
#
_symmetry.space_group_name_H-M   'P 1'
#
loop_
_entity.id
_entity.type
_entity.pdbx_description
1 polymer ?
#
loop_
_entity_poly.entity_id
_entity_poly.type
_entity_poly.pdbx_seq_one_letter_code
_entity_poly.pdbx_strand_id
1 'polypeptide(L)'
;MDKKETAHVESVDNTSSGPDEVAKVSHPHHILIDQGNEALVLDLGLAGAEKGDAGSLKLAKNGHTVLIPQPTDDPNDPLNWSWGKKHIILIIVALSAFLGDFGSGAGVPLIVLQGEQWGMSPNHVNFAGNLNVLMLGIGGVLWIPFIYFWGRLPVLFWTTLAGAFFTLGCAVTNDFNTYYFLRAMTGLTLTCGQTIGLSFIKDMFFFHEHARKIGIWASLFLLSPYFGPLLGNFIINSTGRWQPVFWMVFGACCLDLVLIVLFADETWYRRDIPVSEQPPRGNRLLRMIGVWQWQHHKGYFFSVKTSCWRLVAVFMKRIMPLSMIYYMLSFMWSVGINITSSILFATPVELGGYGFKTKALACLYFTPVVAVTLGELFGHFFNDFVANRYIRRHNGVFKPEARLVTNYIGSFFMIPGLIIVGQALDKHLNYGAIVMGWGMYVFGVMVASVAVTAYCLDAYPTGSGEVSCLLNFARTIGGFTVGYFQEQWGAKSGYNVSFGIQAAIVGVATVVLFLLQMRGQVMREKSGPLTCAFPPLPISEMPRILDMIVMGISRKVSRGERWDSAVWGKEKENEKEAREGGTGIWNKVIPQIIAPELLFLLIIVMSDSKPLKVIIVGAGLGGCAAAMAMHYQGFKVEVFEKVRQFMRLGDSLGLGENALRLLERWGLHDQLIAIGNKSPNMQIRRWKDGKILVTQPLMDMAGYIGHRGDYHEAFLERVRELGIPIHMGHNVIAYDENENEASLTLASGDVHKADIIVAADVLGFEDKPKSSGYACFRAYFNGAHLKEIPLCREFLEKECVNIWIGEDMHVVQNTLRDGEEFNWILTHKDTEDIKESWFQPGNMDEVRKYIVDLDPRIKAAIEVTESCLDWKICYRDPIPTWVSNGHRIALLGDSCHAHLPTSAQGASQATESAAVLAVCLKLAGKENIPLATRVYEKMRFARVRQSQLNGEDVRDRWHNCLKNLDEGVEIDPETVKIKDLLLECSPSLTVGGAESLVVSFRCRGGYDAAMAGGVVAGGQGVAGRGCAAVV
;
A
#
# COMPACT_ATOMS: atom_id res chain seq x y z
N MET A 1 -38.78 72.00 29.54
CA MET A 1 -38.01 73.17 29.07
C MET A 1 -36.98 72.64 28.11
N ASP A 2 -37.35 72.58 26.82
CA ASP A 2 -36.92 73.52 25.76
C ASP A 2 -35.51 73.15 25.28
N LYS A 3 -35.17 72.96 24.00
CA LYS A 3 -35.82 73.22 22.71
C LYS A 3 -35.00 72.48 21.62
N LYS A 4 -35.65 72.21 20.49
CA LYS A 4 -35.06 71.81 19.18
C LYS A 4 -34.50 73.04 18.44
N GLU A 5 -33.51 72.81 17.56
CA GLU A 5 -33.26 73.46 16.24
C GLU A 5 -32.06 72.73 15.58
N THR A 6 -32.10 72.01 14.44
CA THR A 6 -32.23 72.37 12.99
C THR A 6 -31.27 73.51 12.56
N ALA A 7 -30.46 73.48 11.48
CA ALA A 7 -30.55 72.82 10.16
C ALA A 7 -29.25 72.93 9.29
N HIS A 8 -29.23 72.18 8.16
CA HIS A 8 -28.57 72.37 6.83
C HIS A 8 -27.02 72.49 6.70
N VAL A 9 -26.29 71.61 5.98
CA VAL A 9 -26.18 71.21 4.53
C VAL A 9 -25.49 72.26 3.65
N GLU A 10 -24.27 71.95 3.16
CA GLU A 10 -23.84 72.17 1.76
C GLU A 10 -22.49 71.49 1.41
N SER A 11 -22.34 71.16 0.13
CA SER A 11 -21.42 70.22 -0.53
C SER A 11 -20.38 70.90 -1.43
N VAL A 12 -19.15 70.37 -1.56
CA VAL A 12 -18.30 70.48 -2.78
C VAL A 12 -17.33 69.28 -2.88
N ASP A 13 -17.23 68.72 -4.09
CA ASP A 13 -16.45 67.55 -4.55
C ASP A 13 -14.98 67.82 -4.94
N ASN A 14 -14.20 66.71 -4.98
CA ASN A 14 -13.02 66.37 -5.82
C ASN A 14 -11.65 67.03 -5.54
N THR A 15 -10.54 66.34 -5.20
CA THR A 15 -9.83 65.30 -6.01
C THR A 15 -8.66 64.60 -5.26
N SER A 16 -8.49 63.29 -5.53
CA SER A 16 -7.28 62.43 -5.60
C SER A 16 -6.25 62.26 -4.45
N SER A 17 -6.20 61.05 -3.86
CA SER A 17 -5.07 60.06 -3.85
C SER A 17 -5.14 59.12 -2.61
N GLY A 18 -5.21 57.79 -2.80
CA GLY A 18 -5.37 56.78 -1.71
C GLY A 18 -4.03 56.25 -1.14
N PRO A 19 -3.97 55.05 -0.52
CA PRO A 19 -4.98 54.24 0.16
C PRO A 19 -4.57 53.89 1.62
N ASP A 20 -5.50 53.86 2.58
CA ASP A 20 -5.31 53.10 3.83
C ASP A 20 -6.68 52.61 4.33
N GLU A 21 -6.91 51.31 4.12
CA GLU A 21 -8.12 50.59 4.47
C GLU A 21 -8.07 50.21 5.96
N VAL A 22 -8.51 51.13 6.84
CA VAL A 22 -8.78 50.83 8.24
C VAL A 22 -10.08 50.02 8.31
N ALA A 23 -9.95 48.73 8.60
CA ALA A 23 -11.06 47.81 8.78
C ALA A 23 -12.06 48.30 9.84
N LYS A 24 -13.30 48.52 9.40
CA LYS A 24 -14.47 48.79 10.26
C LYS A 24 -14.77 47.58 11.14
N VAL A 25 -14.72 47.78 12.46
CA VAL A 25 -15.37 46.91 13.45
C VAL A 25 -16.78 47.44 13.66
N SER A 26 -17.81 46.66 13.35
CA SER A 26 -19.21 47.00 13.62
C SER A 26 -19.95 45.87 14.36
N HIS A 27 -20.38 46.19 15.57
CA HIS A 27 -21.40 45.62 16.47
C HIS A 27 -21.16 44.30 17.23
N PRO A 28 -21.41 44.28 18.57
CA PRO A 28 -21.37 43.11 19.44
C PRO A 28 -22.76 42.45 19.54
N HIS A 29 -22.82 41.10 19.57
CA HIS A 29 -23.79 40.24 20.29
C HIS A 29 -23.81 38.84 19.66
N HIS A 30 -22.99 37.96 20.24
CA HIS A 30 -23.11 36.50 20.39
C HIS A 30 -21.69 35.97 20.60
N ILE A 31 -21.33 35.69 21.87
CA ILE A 31 -20.08 34.99 22.19
C ILE A 31 -20.25 33.55 21.67
N LEU A 32 -19.82 33.30 20.43
CA LEU A 32 -19.79 31.96 19.83
C LEU A 32 -18.65 31.17 20.49
N ILE A 33 -18.99 30.21 21.33
CA ILE A 33 -18.05 29.45 22.18
C ILE A 33 -17.30 28.37 21.40
N ASP A 34 -17.72 28.10 20.16
CA ASP A 34 -17.09 27.13 19.29
C ASP A 34 -17.24 27.56 17.83
N GLN A 35 -16.43 28.53 17.39
CA GLN A 35 -16.11 28.65 15.98
C GLN A 35 -14.94 27.71 15.71
N GLY A 36 -15.22 26.58 15.05
CA GLY A 36 -14.21 25.63 14.61
C GLY A 36 -12.98 26.36 14.07
N ASN A 37 -11.89 26.30 14.84
CA ASN A 37 -10.56 26.87 14.60
C ASN A 37 -10.29 28.37 14.90
N GLU A 38 -11.19 29.17 15.47
CA GLU A 38 -10.97 30.65 15.54
C GLU A 38 -10.63 31.28 16.90
N ALA A 39 -10.25 30.45 17.89
CA ALA A 39 -9.77 30.81 19.24
C ALA A 39 -10.85 30.79 20.34
N LEU A 40 -10.45 30.33 21.52
CA LEU A 40 -11.35 30.09 22.65
C LEU A 40 -11.36 31.31 23.57
N VAL A 41 -12.54 31.89 23.82
CA VAL A 41 -12.74 32.88 24.88
C VAL A 41 -12.83 32.14 26.21
N LEU A 42 -11.81 32.28 27.07
CA LEU A 42 -11.67 31.50 28.30
C LEU A 42 -11.95 32.32 29.57
N ASP A 43 -11.89 33.65 29.49
CA ASP A 43 -12.12 34.55 30.62
C ASP A 43 -12.99 35.74 30.19
N LEU A 44 -14.23 35.76 30.70
CA LEU A 44 -15.23 36.79 30.39
C LEU A 44 -14.89 38.16 31.01
N GLY A 45 -14.16 38.16 32.14
CA GLY A 45 -13.76 39.39 32.82
C GLY A 45 -12.66 40.14 32.07
N LEU A 46 -11.73 39.42 31.44
CA LEU A 46 -10.69 40.00 30.59
C LEU A 46 -11.17 40.36 29.17
N ALA A 47 -12.23 39.71 28.70
CA ALA A 47 -12.84 39.98 27.40
C ALA A 47 -13.81 41.18 27.40
N GLY A 48 -14.05 41.81 28.57
CA GLY A 48 -14.92 42.98 28.71
C GLY A 48 -16.42 42.69 28.62
N ALA A 49 -16.85 41.43 28.82
CA ALA A 49 -18.25 41.04 28.78
C ALA A 49 -18.94 41.24 30.14
N GLU A 50 -20.10 41.91 30.17
CA GLU A 50 -20.91 42.04 31.38
C GLU A 50 -21.57 40.69 31.75
N LYS A 51 -21.81 40.45 33.05
CA LYS A 51 -22.47 39.23 33.55
C LYS A 51 -23.82 38.92 32.87
N GLY A 52 -24.47 39.93 32.27
CA GLY A 52 -25.72 39.79 31.52
C GLY A 52 -25.59 39.10 30.16
N ASP A 53 -24.43 39.19 29.49
CA ASP A 53 -24.20 38.57 28.17
C ASP A 53 -23.90 37.06 28.25
N ALA A 54 -23.68 36.52 29.46
CA ALA A 54 -23.29 35.13 29.72
C ALA A 54 -24.46 34.22 30.14
N GLY A 55 -25.71 34.67 29.99
CA GLY A 55 -26.90 34.12 30.66
C GLY A 55 -27.21 32.62 30.49
N SER A 56 -26.55 31.90 29.59
CA SER A 56 -26.76 30.47 29.35
C SER A 56 -25.53 29.57 29.59
N LEU A 57 -24.38 30.11 30.04
CA LEU A 57 -23.11 29.38 30.09
C LEU A 57 -22.74 28.92 31.50
N LYS A 58 -22.32 27.66 31.63
CA LYS A 58 -21.78 27.14 32.89
C LYS A 58 -20.34 27.61 33.08
N LEU A 59 -20.09 28.26 34.21
CA LEU A 59 -18.78 28.81 34.61
C LEU A 59 -18.12 27.95 35.69
N ALA A 60 -16.79 28.02 35.78
CA ALA A 60 -16.04 27.39 36.86
C ALA A 60 -16.31 28.07 38.21
N LYS A 61 -15.86 27.46 39.32
CA LYS A 61 -16.08 27.96 40.70
C LYS A 61 -15.57 29.39 40.94
N ASN A 62 -14.65 29.87 40.12
CA ASN A 62 -14.11 31.23 40.18
C ASN A 62 -15.02 32.30 39.52
N GLY A 63 -16.13 31.90 38.90
CA GLY A 63 -17.16 32.80 38.37
C GLY A 63 -16.81 33.57 37.09
N HIS A 64 -15.62 33.36 36.52
CA HIS A 64 -15.15 34.08 35.32
C HIS A 64 -14.62 33.16 34.20
N THR A 65 -14.23 31.91 34.52
CA THR A 65 -13.74 30.95 33.52
C THR A 65 -14.87 30.13 32.91
N VAL A 66 -14.95 30.09 31.59
CA VAL A 66 -15.94 29.29 30.85
C VAL A 66 -15.55 27.80 30.85
N LEU A 67 -16.49 26.91 31.18
CA LEU A 67 -16.25 25.47 31.12
C LEU A 67 -16.38 24.97 29.67
N ILE A 68 -15.33 24.32 29.15
CA ILE A 68 -15.31 23.80 27.77
C ILE A 68 -14.82 22.35 27.81
N PRO A 69 -15.57 21.38 27.26
CA PRO A 69 -16.93 21.48 26.75
C PRO A 69 -17.94 21.85 27.86
N GLN A 70 -19.11 22.38 27.47
CA GLN A 70 -20.21 22.65 28.40
C GLN A 70 -20.78 21.32 28.93
N PRO A 71 -20.80 21.09 30.26
CA PRO A 71 -21.30 19.84 30.82
C PRO A 71 -22.83 19.77 30.74
N THR A 72 -23.36 18.61 30.38
CA THR A 72 -24.82 18.37 30.37
C THR A 72 -25.37 18.22 31.79
N ASP A 73 -26.69 18.16 31.97
CA ASP A 73 -27.31 17.90 33.29
C ASP A 73 -27.44 16.40 33.62
N ASP A 74 -27.01 15.52 32.71
CA ASP A 74 -27.04 14.07 32.92
C ASP A 74 -25.90 13.63 33.87
N PRO A 75 -26.18 12.92 34.99
CA PRO A 75 -25.14 12.35 35.85
C PRO A 75 -24.25 11.32 35.14
N ASN A 76 -24.69 10.74 34.01
CA ASN A 76 -23.92 9.80 33.22
C ASN A 76 -22.85 10.45 32.33
N ASP A 77 -22.92 11.77 32.12
CA ASP A 77 -21.88 12.53 31.42
C ASP A 77 -20.56 12.43 32.21
N PRO A 78 -19.47 11.92 31.61
CA PRO A 78 -18.20 11.78 32.31
C PRO A 78 -17.63 13.10 32.84
N LEU A 79 -18.04 14.25 32.29
CA LEU A 79 -17.66 15.56 32.85
C LEU A 79 -18.25 15.81 34.25
N ASN A 80 -19.37 15.17 34.59
CA ASN A 80 -20.05 15.31 35.88
C ASN A 80 -19.57 14.30 36.94
N TRP A 81 -18.70 13.36 36.59
CA TRP A 81 -18.22 12.37 37.55
C TRP A 81 -17.40 12.98 38.69
N SER A 82 -17.39 12.30 39.84
CA SER A 82 -16.60 12.72 40.99
C SER A 82 -15.10 12.76 40.66
N TRP A 83 -14.39 13.68 41.31
CA TRP A 83 -12.94 13.84 41.15
C TRP A 83 -12.20 12.51 41.34
N GLY A 84 -12.57 11.74 42.38
CA GLY A 84 -11.97 10.44 42.66
C GLY A 84 -12.13 9.43 41.50
N LYS A 85 -13.34 9.31 40.95
CA LYS A 85 -13.59 8.39 39.82
C LYS A 85 -12.75 8.76 38.60
N LYS A 86 -12.73 10.05 38.22
CA LYS A 86 -11.95 10.54 37.07
C LYS A 86 -10.46 10.25 37.20
N HIS A 87 -9.90 10.46 38.40
CA HIS A 87 -8.46 10.27 38.62
C HIS A 87 -8.08 8.81 38.74
N ILE A 88 -8.93 7.94 39.30
CA ILE A 88 -8.71 6.49 39.28
C ILE A 88 -8.66 5.99 37.83
N ILE A 89 -9.61 6.39 36.99
CA ILE A 89 -9.62 5.99 35.56
C ILE A 89 -8.39 6.55 34.84
N LEU A 90 -8.00 7.80 35.10
CA LEU A 90 -6.79 8.38 34.52
C LEU A 90 -5.53 7.58 34.91
N ILE A 91 -5.40 7.17 36.16
CA ILE A 91 -4.27 6.34 36.63
C ILE A 91 -4.26 5.01 35.90
N ILE A 92 -5.40 4.34 35.76
CA ILE A 92 -5.51 3.06 35.04
C ILE A 92 -5.09 3.23 33.58
N VAL A 93 -5.64 4.21 32.88
CA VAL A 93 -5.28 4.50 31.48
C VAL A 93 -3.80 4.85 31.34
N ALA A 94 -3.21 5.58 32.29
CA ALA A 94 -1.78 5.87 32.32
C ALA A 94 -0.92 4.62 32.60
N LEU A 95 -1.38 3.70 33.46
CA LEU A 95 -0.74 2.41 33.70
C LEU A 95 -0.83 1.52 32.45
N SER A 96 -1.97 1.47 31.75
CA SER A 96 -2.08 0.77 30.47
C SER A 96 -1.13 1.38 29.41
N ALA A 97 -1.00 2.71 29.38
CA ALA A 97 -0.04 3.38 28.48
C ALA A 97 1.42 3.06 28.82
N PHE A 98 1.72 2.82 30.10
CA PHE A 98 3.04 2.40 30.56
C PHE A 98 3.43 1.01 30.03
N LEU A 99 2.48 0.07 29.91
CA LEU A 99 2.78 -1.33 29.58
C LEU A 99 3.44 -1.54 28.21
N GLY A 100 3.04 -0.80 27.18
CA GLY A 100 3.56 -0.98 25.82
C GLY A 100 5.07 -0.77 25.73
N ASP A 101 5.53 0.42 26.12
CA ASP A 101 6.94 0.79 26.09
C ASP A 101 7.74 0.13 27.24
N PHE A 102 7.12 -0.15 28.40
CA PHE A 102 7.74 -0.96 29.48
C PHE A 102 8.10 -2.36 29.00
N GLY A 103 7.14 -3.07 28.39
CA GLY A 103 7.35 -4.39 27.80
C GLY A 103 8.31 -4.34 26.62
N SER A 104 8.35 -3.24 25.86
CA SER A 104 9.34 -3.03 24.80
C SER A 104 10.75 -2.95 25.38
N GLY A 105 10.98 -2.00 26.30
CA GLY A 105 12.27 -1.75 26.93
C GLY A 105 12.78 -2.91 27.78
N ALA A 106 11.89 -3.70 28.40
CA ALA A 106 12.26 -4.89 29.16
C ALA A 106 13.04 -5.93 28.34
N GLY A 107 12.96 -5.88 27.00
CA GLY A 107 13.72 -6.75 26.10
C GLY A 107 15.20 -6.36 25.95
N VAL A 108 15.56 -5.09 26.17
CA VAL A 108 16.92 -4.56 25.94
C VAL A 108 18.01 -5.26 26.77
N PRO A 109 17.88 -5.43 28.10
CA PRO A 109 18.93 -6.08 28.89
C PRO A 109 19.08 -7.59 28.63
N LEU A 110 18.13 -8.19 27.89
CA LEU A 110 18.10 -9.63 27.63
C LEU A 110 18.94 -10.02 26.42
N ILE A 111 19.27 -9.05 25.54
CA ILE A 111 19.84 -9.28 24.20
C ILE A 111 21.09 -10.18 24.26
N VAL A 112 22.01 -9.93 25.19
CA VAL A 112 23.26 -10.69 25.31
C VAL A 112 22.98 -12.12 25.80
N LEU A 113 22.18 -12.29 26.85
CA LEU A 113 21.84 -13.61 27.41
C LEU A 113 21.02 -14.47 26.44
N GLN A 114 20.10 -13.84 25.71
CA GLN A 114 19.31 -14.49 24.67
C GLN A 114 20.20 -14.89 23.48
N GLY A 115 21.18 -14.06 23.11
CA GLY A 115 22.19 -14.38 22.10
C GLY A 115 23.02 -15.62 22.47
N GLU A 116 23.47 -15.69 23.73
CA GLU A 116 24.18 -16.87 24.25
C GLU A 116 23.31 -18.13 24.25
N GLN A 117 22.04 -18.02 24.71
CA GLN A 117 21.13 -19.16 24.77
C GLN A 117 20.76 -19.71 23.38
N TRP A 118 20.54 -18.83 22.40
CA TRP A 118 20.08 -19.22 21.07
C TRP A 118 21.21 -19.33 20.03
N GLY A 119 22.46 -19.08 20.42
CA GLY A 119 23.62 -19.14 19.51
C GLY A 119 23.58 -18.07 18.41
N MET A 120 23.02 -16.89 18.71
CA MET A 120 22.81 -15.80 17.76
C MET A 120 23.60 -14.55 18.17
N SER A 121 23.95 -13.69 17.20
CA SER A 121 24.59 -12.42 17.53
C SER A 121 23.64 -11.48 18.28
N PRO A 122 24.14 -10.64 19.21
CA PRO A 122 23.33 -9.62 19.89
C PRO A 122 22.54 -8.73 18.92
N ASN A 123 23.14 -8.38 17.78
CA ASN A 123 22.49 -7.57 16.75
C ASN A 123 21.29 -8.28 16.11
N HIS A 124 21.35 -9.60 15.91
CA HIS A 124 20.23 -10.35 15.35
C HIS A 124 19.09 -10.52 16.36
N VAL A 125 19.42 -10.81 17.63
CA VAL A 125 18.41 -10.89 18.70
C VAL A 125 17.68 -9.55 18.89
N ASN A 126 18.40 -8.44 18.72
CA ASN A 126 17.84 -7.09 18.80
C ASN A 126 16.72 -6.83 17.75
N PHE A 127 16.66 -7.58 16.64
CA PHE A 127 15.57 -7.45 15.68
C PHE A 127 14.19 -7.70 16.30
N ALA A 128 14.10 -8.57 17.32
CA ALA A 128 12.85 -8.79 18.05
C ALA A 128 12.40 -7.53 18.81
N GLY A 129 13.35 -6.75 19.33
CA GLY A 129 13.11 -5.45 19.95
C GLY A 129 12.64 -4.42 18.92
N ASN A 130 13.33 -4.32 17.79
CA ASN A 130 12.97 -3.40 16.71
C ASN A 130 11.57 -3.69 16.15
N LEU A 131 11.25 -4.96 15.89
CA LEU A 131 9.91 -5.35 15.42
C LEU A 131 8.82 -4.99 16.44
N ASN A 132 9.07 -5.20 17.74
CA ASN A 132 8.13 -4.80 18.78
C ASN A 132 7.84 -3.28 18.73
N VAL A 133 8.87 -2.44 18.55
CA VAL A 133 8.70 -0.97 18.43
C VAL A 133 7.89 -0.59 17.18
N LEU A 134 8.14 -1.25 16.04
CA LEU A 134 7.35 -1.03 14.83
C LEU A 134 5.87 -1.37 15.06
N MET A 135 5.60 -2.50 15.73
CA MET A 135 4.25 -2.96 16.00
C MET A 135 3.53 -2.09 17.04
N LEU A 136 4.24 -1.43 17.97
CA LEU A 136 3.66 -0.38 18.82
C LEU A 136 3.10 0.78 17.97
N GLY A 137 3.80 1.15 16.89
CA GLY A 137 3.32 2.15 15.94
C GLY A 137 2.08 1.70 15.18
N ILE A 138 2.16 0.54 14.51
CA ILE A 138 1.07 -0.01 13.71
C ILE A 138 -0.17 -0.27 14.57
N GLY A 139 0.00 -0.89 15.73
CA GLY A 139 -1.08 -1.16 16.67
C GLY A 139 -1.74 0.12 17.17
N GLY A 140 -0.95 1.17 17.38
CA GLY A 140 -1.45 2.46 17.83
C GLY A 140 -2.48 3.05 16.87
N VAL A 141 -2.26 2.90 15.56
CA VAL A 141 -3.19 3.32 14.50
C VAL A 141 -4.36 2.34 14.35
N LEU A 142 -4.08 1.04 14.43
CA LEU A 142 -5.05 -0.03 14.26
C LEU A 142 -6.24 0.07 15.23
N TRP A 143 -6.00 0.42 16.49
CA TRP A 143 -7.04 0.41 17.52
C TRP A 143 -7.98 1.62 17.50
N ILE A 144 -7.62 2.71 16.81
CA ILE A 144 -8.43 3.95 16.83
C ILE A 144 -9.80 3.79 16.17
N PRO A 145 -9.96 3.14 15.00
CA PRO A 145 -11.29 2.91 14.44
C PRO A 145 -12.21 2.12 15.40
N PHE A 146 -11.65 1.19 16.16
CA PHE A 146 -12.41 0.37 17.10
C PHE A 146 -12.93 1.15 18.31
N ILE A 147 -12.25 2.20 18.79
CA ILE A 147 -12.77 2.97 19.94
C ILE A 147 -14.03 3.76 19.60
N TYR A 148 -14.23 4.09 18.32
CA TYR A 148 -15.41 4.81 17.82
C TYR A 148 -16.55 3.86 17.43
N PHE A 149 -16.22 2.62 17.06
CA PHE A 149 -17.17 1.56 16.73
C PHE A 149 -17.67 0.82 17.97
N TRP A 150 -16.76 0.45 18.86
CA TRP A 150 -17.02 -0.46 19.98
C TRP A 150 -16.96 0.20 21.37
N GLY A 151 -16.57 1.48 21.45
CA GLY A 151 -16.32 2.17 22.71
C GLY A 151 -14.88 2.04 23.19
N ARG A 152 -14.52 2.83 24.20
CA ARG A 152 -13.11 2.98 24.60
C ARG A 152 -12.68 1.95 25.62
N LEU A 153 -13.58 1.60 26.55
CA LEU A 153 -13.28 0.62 27.59
C LEU A 153 -13.14 -0.80 27.03
N PRO A 154 -14.01 -1.29 26.11
CA PRO A 154 -13.82 -2.60 25.49
C PRO A 154 -12.50 -2.77 24.79
N VAL A 155 -12.10 -1.77 24.01
CA VAL A 155 -10.85 -1.83 23.27
C VAL A 155 -9.67 -1.86 24.24
N LEU A 156 -9.68 -1.05 25.31
CA LEU A 156 -8.65 -1.10 26.34
C LEU A 156 -8.58 -2.49 27.01
N PHE A 157 -9.72 -3.04 27.42
CA PHE A 157 -9.78 -4.34 28.10
C PHE A 157 -9.25 -5.49 27.22
N TRP A 158 -9.75 -5.61 25.98
CA TRP A 158 -9.37 -6.71 25.10
C TRP A 158 -7.93 -6.63 24.64
N THR A 159 -7.41 -5.41 24.40
CA THR A 159 -6.01 -5.22 24.00
C THR A 159 -5.05 -5.51 25.15
N THR A 160 -5.35 -5.07 26.38
CA THR A 160 -4.54 -5.44 27.55
C THR A 160 -4.61 -6.94 27.83
N LEU A 161 -5.76 -7.59 27.62
CA LEU A 161 -5.91 -9.05 27.83
C LEU A 161 -5.09 -9.84 26.82
N ALA A 162 -5.18 -9.48 25.54
CA ALA A 162 -4.37 -10.08 24.49
C ALA A 162 -2.87 -9.82 24.73
N GLY A 163 -2.51 -8.61 25.14
CA GLY A 163 -1.15 -8.24 25.52
C GLY A 163 -0.60 -9.11 26.64
N ALA A 164 -1.36 -9.32 27.72
CA ALA A 164 -0.97 -10.20 28.82
C ALA A 164 -0.75 -11.64 28.34
N PHE A 165 -1.61 -12.16 27.47
CA PHE A 165 -1.46 -13.49 26.89
C PHE A 165 -0.18 -13.62 26.05
N PHE A 166 0.12 -12.66 25.17
CA PHE A 166 1.34 -12.68 24.37
C PHE A 166 2.60 -12.48 25.23
N THR A 167 2.53 -11.67 26.29
CA THR A 167 3.63 -11.51 27.25
C THR A 167 3.90 -12.79 28.04
N LEU A 168 2.86 -13.53 28.42
CA LEU A 168 3.02 -14.86 29.03
C LEU A 168 3.77 -15.79 28.08
N GLY A 169 3.41 -15.79 26.79
CA GLY A 169 4.13 -16.51 25.75
C GLY A 169 5.62 -16.16 25.72
N CYS A 170 5.97 -14.87 25.76
CA CYS A 170 7.37 -14.41 25.82
C CYS A 170 8.12 -14.92 27.06
N ALA A 171 7.44 -15.09 28.19
CA ALA A 171 8.05 -15.56 29.44
C ALA A 171 8.34 -17.07 29.45
N VAL A 172 7.58 -17.86 28.67
CA VAL A 172 7.65 -19.34 28.69
C VAL A 172 8.32 -19.94 27.45
N THR A 173 8.44 -19.19 26.36
CA THR A 173 9.06 -19.68 25.13
C THR A 173 10.56 -19.93 25.29
N ASN A 174 11.06 -20.97 24.63
CA ASN A 174 12.48 -21.27 24.50
C ASN A 174 12.98 -21.17 23.06
N ASP A 175 12.10 -20.82 22.12
CA ASP A 175 12.39 -20.70 20.69
C ASP A 175 12.39 -19.23 20.24
N PHE A 176 13.39 -18.84 19.46
CA PHE A 176 13.57 -17.46 19.00
C PHE A 176 12.48 -17.03 18.02
N ASN A 177 12.06 -17.88 17.07
CA ASN A 177 11.04 -17.50 16.08
C ASN A 177 9.69 -17.25 16.75
N THR A 178 9.33 -18.11 17.71
CA THR A 178 8.15 -17.95 18.55
C THR A 178 8.26 -16.68 19.38
N TYR A 179 9.40 -16.43 20.03
CA TYR A 179 9.65 -15.19 20.75
C TYR A 179 9.51 -13.96 19.84
N TYR A 180 10.11 -13.98 18.65
CA TYR A 180 10.07 -12.90 17.67
C TYR A 180 8.63 -12.53 17.28
N PHE A 181 7.79 -13.54 16.98
CA PHE A 181 6.37 -13.33 16.71
C PHE A 181 5.61 -12.76 17.92
N LEU A 182 5.80 -13.33 19.11
CA LEU A 182 5.13 -12.87 20.32
C LEU A 182 5.55 -11.44 20.72
N ARG A 183 6.80 -11.07 20.44
CA ARG A 183 7.30 -9.69 20.57
C ARG A 183 6.58 -8.75 19.62
N ALA A 184 6.30 -9.16 18.38
CA ALA A 184 5.48 -8.38 17.46
C ALA A 184 4.06 -8.16 18.02
N MET A 185 3.43 -9.23 18.51
CA MET A 185 2.05 -9.19 18.99
C MET A 185 1.88 -8.42 20.31
N THR A 186 2.83 -8.50 21.23
CA THR A 186 2.84 -7.66 22.45
C THR A 186 2.90 -6.17 22.10
N GLY A 187 3.73 -5.78 21.13
CA GLY A 187 3.78 -4.40 20.63
C GLY A 187 2.47 -3.97 19.98
N LEU A 188 1.89 -4.83 19.14
CA LEU A 188 0.62 -4.55 18.47
C LEU A 188 -0.53 -4.27 19.44
N THR A 189 -0.57 -4.98 20.57
CA THR A 189 -1.70 -4.96 21.51
C THR A 189 -1.52 -3.93 22.62
N LEU A 190 -0.38 -3.92 23.33
CA LEU A 190 -0.18 -3.08 24.53
C LEU A 190 -0.03 -1.58 24.24
N THR A 191 0.21 -1.18 22.98
CA THR A 191 0.24 0.24 22.55
C THR A 191 -1.11 0.95 22.70
N CYS A 192 -2.22 0.21 22.85
CA CYS A 192 -3.56 0.80 22.89
C CYS A 192 -3.71 1.89 23.95
N GLY A 193 -3.21 1.68 25.17
CA GLY A 193 -3.26 2.70 26.24
C GLY A 193 -2.54 4.01 25.89
N GLN A 194 -1.50 3.94 25.05
CA GLN A 194 -0.71 5.08 24.58
C GLN A 194 -1.40 5.87 23.46
N THR A 195 -2.42 5.31 22.81
CA THR A 195 -3.13 5.99 21.72
C THR A 195 -4.56 6.38 22.09
N ILE A 196 -5.21 5.62 22.95
CA ILE A 196 -6.59 5.94 23.36
C ILE A 196 -6.64 6.87 24.57
N GLY A 197 -5.54 7.00 25.33
CA GLY A 197 -5.54 7.74 26.60
C GLY A 197 -5.91 9.21 26.47
N LEU A 198 -5.49 9.86 25.37
CA LEU A 198 -5.89 11.23 25.07
C LEU A 198 -7.41 11.38 24.91
N SER A 199 -8.06 10.36 24.36
CA SER A 199 -9.51 10.33 24.25
C SER A 199 -10.12 10.30 25.66
N PHE A 200 -9.70 9.37 26.53
CA PHE A 200 -10.22 9.28 27.92
C PHE A 200 -10.09 10.61 28.66
N ILE A 201 -8.95 11.29 28.52
CA ILE A 201 -8.72 12.62 29.12
C ILE A 201 -9.74 13.62 28.61
N LYS A 202 -9.94 13.68 27.29
CA LYS A 202 -10.88 14.61 26.66
C LYS A 202 -12.33 14.39 27.11
N ASP A 203 -12.75 13.15 27.36
CA ASP A 203 -14.13 12.87 27.76
C ASP A 203 -14.45 13.29 29.19
N MET A 204 -13.45 13.24 30.09
CA MET A 204 -13.63 13.40 31.53
C MET A 204 -13.24 14.77 32.07
N PHE A 205 -12.30 15.47 31.42
CA PHE A 205 -11.71 16.71 31.94
C PHE A 205 -12.03 17.93 31.07
N PHE A 206 -12.00 19.11 31.68
CA PHE A 206 -12.22 20.37 30.97
C PHE A 206 -10.94 20.90 30.32
N PHE A 207 -11.09 21.77 29.32
CA PHE A 207 -10.00 22.34 28.52
C PHE A 207 -8.83 22.88 29.34
N HIS A 208 -9.12 23.65 30.40
CA HIS A 208 -8.10 24.24 31.27
C HIS A 208 -7.31 23.19 32.10
N GLU A 209 -7.82 21.96 32.22
CA GLU A 209 -7.14 20.87 32.91
C GLU A 209 -6.38 19.95 31.94
N HIS A 210 -6.68 19.97 30.64
CA HIS A 210 -6.18 19.00 29.65
C HIS A 210 -4.66 18.88 29.65
N ALA A 211 -3.94 20.00 29.58
CA ALA A 211 -2.47 19.98 29.54
C ALA A 211 -1.84 19.25 30.74
N ARG A 212 -2.39 19.45 31.95
CA ARG A 212 -1.92 18.78 33.17
C ARG A 212 -2.19 17.28 33.14
N LYS A 213 -3.36 16.87 32.66
CA LYS A 213 -3.74 15.44 32.60
C LYS A 213 -2.99 14.72 31.49
N ILE A 214 -2.76 15.39 30.37
CA ILE A 214 -1.89 14.93 29.28
C ILE A 214 -0.47 14.76 29.81
N GLY A 215 0.05 15.70 30.60
CA GLY A 215 1.36 15.60 31.25
C GLY A 215 1.49 14.34 32.12
N ILE A 216 0.54 14.09 33.02
CA ILE A 216 0.52 12.88 33.86
C ILE A 216 0.54 11.61 32.99
N TRP A 217 -0.40 11.49 32.05
CA TRP A 217 -0.47 10.32 31.17
C TRP A 217 0.78 10.15 30.29
N ALA A 218 1.29 11.24 29.71
CA ALA A 218 2.48 11.23 28.87
C ALA A 218 3.74 10.88 29.65
N SER A 219 3.88 11.40 30.87
CA SER A 219 5.01 11.11 31.74
C SER A 219 5.14 9.61 32.00
N LEU A 220 4.03 8.90 32.24
CA LEU A 220 4.09 7.46 32.53
C LEU A 220 4.58 6.66 31.33
N PHE A 221 4.06 6.89 30.12
CA PHE A 221 4.53 6.12 28.97
C PHE A 221 5.93 6.55 28.52
N LEU A 222 6.32 7.82 28.68
CA LEU A 222 7.68 8.29 28.37
C LEU A 222 8.72 7.81 29.38
N LEU A 223 8.31 7.54 30.61
CA LEU A 223 9.14 6.94 31.67
C LEU A 223 9.32 5.43 31.48
N SER A 224 8.29 4.77 30.98
CA SER A 224 8.20 3.31 30.89
C SER A 224 9.31 2.59 30.11
N PRO A 225 9.84 3.08 28.97
CA PRO A 225 10.87 2.35 28.22
C PRO A 225 12.21 2.29 28.97
N TYR A 226 12.39 3.11 30.00
CA TYR A 226 13.58 3.10 30.86
C TYR A 226 13.40 2.22 32.11
N PHE A 227 12.15 2.06 32.59
CA PHE A 227 11.84 1.17 33.71
C PHE A 227 12.09 -0.30 33.37
N GLY A 228 11.82 -0.70 32.13
CA GLY A 228 12.07 -2.07 31.65
C GLY A 228 13.52 -2.49 31.86
N PRO A 229 14.50 -1.78 31.25
CA PRO A 229 15.92 -2.06 31.45
C PRO A 229 16.41 -1.82 32.88
N LEU A 230 15.89 -0.80 33.57
CA LEU A 230 16.25 -0.50 34.97
C LEU A 230 15.99 -1.71 35.89
N LEU A 231 14.75 -2.21 35.88
CA LEU A 231 14.36 -3.36 36.70
C LEU A 231 14.93 -4.66 36.14
N GLY A 232 14.93 -4.82 34.81
CA GLY A 232 15.44 -6.01 34.13
C GLY A 232 16.92 -6.26 34.44
N ASN A 233 17.77 -5.24 34.42
CA ASN A 233 19.18 -5.40 34.77
C ASN A 233 19.40 -5.81 36.24
N PHE A 234 18.60 -5.29 37.19
CA PHE A 234 18.68 -5.73 38.60
C PHE A 234 18.25 -7.18 38.78
N ILE A 235 17.18 -7.60 38.09
CA ILE A 235 16.68 -8.98 38.12
C ILE A 235 17.71 -9.93 37.50
N ILE A 236 18.30 -9.57 36.37
CA ILE A 236 19.34 -10.39 35.72
C ILE A 236 20.57 -10.49 36.62
N ASN A 237 20.98 -9.39 37.26
CA ASN A 237 22.13 -9.40 38.17
C ASN A 237 21.94 -10.37 39.35
N SER A 238 20.71 -10.55 39.86
CA SER A 238 20.44 -11.46 40.98
C SER A 238 20.13 -12.90 40.55
N THR A 239 19.47 -13.08 39.40
CA THR A 239 18.97 -14.40 38.97
C THR A 239 19.84 -15.08 37.92
N GLY A 240 20.65 -14.32 37.18
CA GLY A 240 21.40 -14.81 36.01
C GLY A 240 20.52 -15.29 34.85
N ARG A 241 19.21 -15.03 34.88
CA ARG A 241 18.23 -15.52 33.88
C ARG A 241 17.41 -14.36 33.32
N TRP A 242 17.01 -14.47 32.07
CA TRP A 242 16.23 -13.41 31.39
C TRP A 242 14.72 -13.60 31.53
N GLN A 243 14.22 -14.83 31.69
CA GLN A 243 12.78 -15.14 31.80
C GLN A 243 12.06 -14.38 32.95
N PRO A 244 12.65 -14.22 34.16
CA PRO A 244 12.00 -13.48 35.25
C PRO A 244 11.66 -12.02 34.90
N VAL A 245 12.38 -11.41 33.95
CA VAL A 245 12.08 -10.06 33.47
C VAL A 245 10.73 -10.01 32.73
N PHE A 246 10.41 -11.03 31.91
CA PHE A 246 9.09 -11.10 31.27
C PHE A 246 7.98 -11.53 32.22
N TRP A 247 8.27 -12.31 33.26
CA TRP A 247 7.31 -12.57 34.33
C TRP A 247 6.90 -11.29 35.07
N MET A 248 7.84 -10.35 35.26
CA MET A 248 7.53 -9.02 35.80
C MET A 248 6.59 -8.24 34.86
N VAL A 249 6.86 -8.22 33.55
CA VAL A 249 5.98 -7.55 32.56
C VAL A 249 4.59 -8.19 32.55
N PHE A 250 4.51 -9.52 32.60
CA PHE A 250 3.25 -10.26 32.68
C PHE A 250 2.46 -9.91 33.95
N GLY A 251 3.15 -9.86 35.10
CA GLY A 251 2.54 -9.43 36.37
C GLY A 251 1.99 -8.01 36.32
N ALA A 252 2.70 -7.08 35.67
CA ALA A 252 2.23 -5.72 35.46
C ALA A 252 0.97 -5.67 34.56
N CYS A 253 0.93 -6.47 33.48
CA CYS A 253 -0.26 -6.58 32.63
C CYS A 253 -1.47 -7.15 33.39
N CYS A 254 -1.25 -8.18 34.21
CA CYS A 254 -2.30 -8.77 35.04
C CYS A 254 -2.84 -7.79 36.09
N LEU A 255 -1.95 -7.01 36.72
CA LEU A 255 -2.35 -5.96 37.66
C LEU A 255 -3.23 -4.92 36.97
N ASP A 256 -2.82 -4.43 35.80
CA ASP A 256 -3.60 -3.46 35.03
C ASP A 256 -4.98 -4.03 34.63
N LEU A 257 -5.05 -5.29 34.19
CA LEU A 257 -6.32 -5.96 33.92
C LEU A 257 -7.24 -6.02 35.13
N VAL A 258 -6.71 -6.34 36.30
CA VAL A 258 -7.49 -6.35 37.55
C VAL A 258 -8.01 -4.95 37.85
N LEU A 259 -7.19 -3.91 37.68
CA LEU A 259 -7.62 -2.52 37.89
C LEU A 259 -8.69 -2.09 36.88
N ILE A 260 -8.56 -2.46 35.60
CA ILE A 260 -9.57 -2.21 34.56
C ILE A 260 -10.90 -2.85 34.96
N VAL A 261 -10.89 -4.13 35.33
CA VAL A 261 -12.11 -4.88 35.71
C VAL A 261 -12.78 -4.30 36.96
N LEU A 262 -11.98 -3.88 37.95
CA LEU A 262 -12.50 -3.41 39.23
C LEU A 262 -12.97 -1.97 39.19
N PHE A 263 -12.31 -1.09 38.44
CA PHE A 263 -12.48 0.36 38.60
C PHE A 263 -12.72 1.16 37.31
N ALA A 264 -12.38 0.64 36.13
CA ALA A 264 -12.60 1.38 34.89
C ALA A 264 -14.09 1.39 34.47
N ASP A 265 -14.49 2.42 33.71
CA ASP A 265 -15.85 2.58 33.19
C ASP A 265 -15.81 3.26 31.82
N GLU A 266 -16.82 3.00 30.98
CA GLU A 266 -16.89 3.53 29.61
C GLU A 266 -17.10 5.04 29.63
N THR A 267 -16.23 5.79 28.94
CA THR A 267 -16.28 7.26 28.91
C THR A 267 -17.01 7.80 27.69
N TRP A 268 -17.19 7.01 26.63
CA TRP A 268 -17.84 7.51 25.42
C TRP A 268 -19.24 8.08 25.73
N TYR A 269 -19.45 9.36 25.43
CA TYR A 269 -20.71 10.05 25.64
C TYR A 269 -20.93 11.12 24.56
N ARG A 270 -22.05 11.01 23.84
CA ARG A 270 -22.42 11.91 22.75
C ARG A 270 -23.21 13.11 23.25
N ARG A 271 -22.59 14.29 23.28
CA ARG A 271 -23.21 15.54 23.75
C ARG A 271 -24.03 16.25 22.68
N ASP A 272 -24.01 15.73 21.46
CA ASP A 272 -24.72 16.24 20.29
C ASP A 272 -26.18 15.74 20.20
N ILE A 273 -26.57 14.76 21.01
CA ILE A 273 -27.95 14.24 21.07
C ILE A 273 -28.64 14.68 22.39
N PRO A 274 -29.98 14.91 22.38
CA PRO A 274 -30.73 15.27 23.58
C PRO A 274 -30.61 14.22 24.70
N VAL A 275 -30.66 14.66 25.97
CA VAL A 275 -30.57 13.76 27.14
C VAL A 275 -31.66 12.68 27.14
N SER A 276 -32.85 12.99 26.63
CA SER A 276 -33.97 12.04 26.51
C SER A 276 -33.73 10.89 25.53
N GLU A 277 -32.81 11.07 24.57
CA GLU A 277 -32.47 10.09 23.54
C GLU A 277 -31.18 9.31 23.86
N GLN A 278 -30.55 9.58 25.00
CA GLN A 278 -29.37 8.85 25.44
C GLN A 278 -29.74 7.38 25.76
N PRO A 279 -28.95 6.39 25.29
CA PRO A 279 -29.20 5.00 25.61
C PRO A 279 -28.96 4.74 27.12
N PRO A 280 -29.76 3.85 27.75
CA PRO A 280 -29.62 3.55 29.16
C PRO A 280 -28.26 2.90 29.43
N ARG A 281 -27.53 3.42 30.42
CA ARG A 281 -26.13 3.04 30.69
C ARG A 281 -25.94 1.54 30.98
N GLY A 282 -26.91 0.87 31.63
CA GLY A 282 -26.89 -0.58 31.85
C GLY A 282 -25.78 -1.09 32.79
N ASN A 283 -25.43 -2.39 32.69
CA ASN A 283 -24.41 -3.03 33.53
C ASN A 283 -22.98 -2.69 33.06
N ARG A 284 -22.09 -2.33 34.00
CA ARG A 284 -20.69 -2.00 33.75
C ARG A 284 -19.90 -3.14 33.09
N LEU A 285 -20.09 -4.38 33.52
CA LEU A 285 -19.35 -5.52 32.97
C LEU A 285 -19.70 -5.75 31.50
N LEU A 286 -20.98 -5.60 31.12
CA LEU A 286 -21.42 -5.69 29.73
C LEU A 286 -20.85 -4.56 28.85
N ARG A 287 -20.68 -3.35 29.41
CA ARG A 287 -19.98 -2.25 28.75
C ARG A 287 -18.49 -2.47 28.64
N MET A 288 -17.87 -3.19 29.57
CA MET A 288 -16.44 -3.50 29.53
C MET A 288 -16.12 -4.54 28.48
N ILE A 289 -16.92 -5.60 28.34
CA ILE A 289 -16.67 -6.63 27.32
C ILE A 289 -17.15 -6.22 25.92
N GLY A 290 -17.97 -5.16 25.81
CA GLY A 290 -18.45 -4.63 24.53
C GLY A 290 -19.84 -5.10 24.08
N VAL A 291 -20.55 -5.92 24.89
CA VAL A 291 -21.88 -6.45 24.55
C VAL A 291 -22.94 -5.34 24.57
N TRP A 292 -22.85 -4.40 25.50
CA TRP A 292 -23.79 -3.28 25.58
C TRP A 292 -23.69 -2.36 24.35
N GLN A 293 -22.48 -2.11 23.87
CA GLN A 293 -22.20 -1.27 22.69
C GLN A 293 -22.74 -1.93 21.42
N TRP A 294 -22.62 -3.26 21.30
CA TRP A 294 -23.23 -4.01 20.20
C TRP A 294 -24.76 -3.85 20.19
N GLN A 295 -25.41 -3.97 21.36
CA GLN A 295 -26.87 -3.84 21.49
C GLN A 295 -27.38 -2.45 21.14
N HIS A 296 -26.62 -1.39 21.44
CA HIS A 296 -27.00 0.01 21.23
C HIS A 296 -26.22 0.67 20.08
N HIS A 297 -25.68 -0.12 19.15
CA HIS A 297 -24.81 0.40 18.10
C HIS A 297 -25.54 1.33 17.12
N LYS A 298 -26.77 0.97 16.73
CA LYS A 298 -27.53 1.72 15.72
C LYS A 298 -27.83 3.14 16.21
N GLY A 299 -27.24 4.13 15.54
CA GLY A 299 -27.48 5.55 15.78
C GLY A 299 -26.62 6.20 16.87
N TYR A 300 -25.95 5.43 17.73
CA TYR A 300 -25.11 5.97 18.82
C TYR A 300 -23.61 5.93 18.52
N PHE A 301 -23.09 4.82 17.99
CA PHE A 301 -21.68 4.65 17.62
C PHE A 301 -21.43 4.91 16.13
N PHE A 302 -20.18 5.17 15.77
CA PHE A 302 -19.82 5.43 14.37
C PHE A 302 -19.67 4.13 13.57
N SER A 303 -20.01 4.20 12.29
CA SER A 303 -19.76 3.08 11.37
C SER A 303 -18.27 2.86 11.17
N VAL A 304 -17.86 1.63 10.83
CA VAL A 304 -16.45 1.30 10.53
C VAL A 304 -15.87 2.24 9.47
N LYS A 305 -16.64 2.51 8.39
CA LYS A 305 -16.23 3.41 7.31
C LYS A 305 -15.95 4.83 7.83
N THR A 306 -16.85 5.38 8.65
CA THR A 306 -16.70 6.71 9.26
C THR A 306 -15.48 6.75 10.19
N SER A 307 -15.31 5.74 11.03
CA SER A 307 -14.21 5.65 12.00
C SER A 307 -12.85 5.57 11.29
N CYS A 308 -12.73 4.78 10.22
CA CYS A 308 -11.51 4.72 9.40
C CYS A 308 -11.26 6.03 8.64
N TRP A 309 -12.31 6.65 8.08
CA TRP A 309 -12.17 7.91 7.35
C TRP A 309 -11.67 9.05 8.22
N ARG A 310 -12.12 9.14 9.48
CA ARG A 310 -11.68 10.19 10.40
C ARG A 310 -10.16 10.20 10.61
N LEU A 311 -9.55 9.02 10.68
CA LEU A 311 -8.09 8.89 10.76
C LEU A 311 -7.40 9.51 9.55
N VAL A 312 -7.87 9.17 8.34
CA VAL A 312 -7.36 9.73 7.08
C VAL A 312 -7.61 11.24 7.03
N ALA A 313 -8.79 11.69 7.43
CA ALA A 313 -9.16 13.10 7.44
C ALA A 313 -8.27 13.94 8.36
N VAL A 314 -7.91 13.43 9.56
CA VAL A 314 -6.97 14.09 10.48
C VAL A 314 -5.57 14.08 9.90
N PHE A 315 -5.10 12.97 9.32
CA PHE A 315 -3.79 12.90 8.68
C PHE A 315 -3.65 13.91 7.53
N MET A 316 -4.70 14.12 6.74
CA MET A 316 -4.72 15.08 5.63
C MET A 316 -4.77 16.55 6.08
N LYS A 317 -5.00 16.84 7.36
CA LYS A 317 -4.95 18.21 7.86
C LYS A 317 -3.53 18.74 7.82
N ARG A 318 -3.31 19.91 7.21
CA ARG A 318 -1.96 20.43 6.87
C ARG A 318 -0.99 20.51 8.05
N ILE A 319 -1.48 20.78 9.26
CA ILE A 319 -0.63 20.87 10.46
C ILE A 319 -0.20 19.50 10.99
N MET A 320 -0.93 18.42 10.69
CA MET A 320 -0.69 17.10 11.28
C MET A 320 0.60 16.46 10.73
N PRO A 321 0.82 16.33 9.40
CA PRO A 321 2.07 15.80 8.87
C PRO A 321 3.30 16.59 9.32
N LEU A 322 3.21 17.92 9.41
CA LEU A 322 4.31 18.76 9.89
C LEU A 322 4.62 18.50 11.37
N SER A 323 3.59 18.36 12.20
CA SER A 323 3.75 18.02 13.62
C SER A 323 4.32 16.62 13.81
N MET A 324 3.90 15.66 12.98
CA MET A 324 4.46 14.31 12.95
C MET A 324 5.94 14.31 12.54
N ILE A 325 6.33 15.06 11.51
CA ILE A 325 7.73 15.17 11.07
C ILE A 325 8.60 15.77 12.17
N TYR A 326 8.16 16.88 12.79
CA TYR A 326 8.85 17.46 13.93
C TYR A 326 9.04 16.42 15.04
N TYR A 327 7.95 15.77 15.44
CA TYR A 327 7.97 14.85 16.56
C TYR A 327 8.84 13.61 16.29
N MET A 328 8.75 13.04 15.09
CA MET A 328 9.60 11.93 14.64
C MET A 328 11.09 12.28 14.73
N LEU A 329 11.50 13.41 14.13
CA LEU A 329 12.91 13.83 14.06
C LEU A 329 13.50 14.22 15.43
N SER A 330 12.66 14.74 16.34
CA SER A 330 13.09 15.09 17.69
C SER A 330 13.13 13.87 18.64
N PHE A 331 12.19 12.93 18.50
CA PHE A 331 12.03 11.82 19.44
C PHE A 331 12.89 10.59 19.12
N MET A 332 13.16 10.30 17.84
CA MET A 332 13.72 9.01 17.42
C MET A 332 15.02 8.60 18.14
N TRP A 333 15.86 9.56 18.52
CA TRP A 333 17.14 9.30 19.19
C TRP A 333 16.96 8.78 20.62
N SER A 334 15.85 9.10 21.28
CA SER A 334 15.51 8.57 22.61
C SER A 334 15.36 7.06 22.58
N VAL A 335 14.67 6.55 21.56
CA VAL A 335 14.50 5.11 21.34
C VAL A 335 15.83 4.48 20.94
N GLY A 336 16.57 5.13 20.03
CA GLY A 336 17.90 4.68 19.60
C GLY A 336 18.87 4.47 20.75
N ILE A 337 19.11 5.52 21.55
CA ILE A 337 19.99 5.46 22.74
C ILE A 337 19.52 4.37 23.68
N ASN A 338 18.21 4.24 23.92
CA ASN A 338 17.68 3.22 24.82
C ASN A 338 17.96 1.80 24.32
N ILE A 339 17.66 1.50 23.05
CA ILE A 339 17.87 0.17 22.46
C ILE A 339 19.37 -0.20 22.44
N THR A 340 20.23 0.72 22.02
CA THR A 340 21.66 0.42 21.86
C THR A 340 22.46 0.51 23.16
N SER A 341 21.92 1.10 24.23
CA SER A 341 22.66 1.34 25.48
C SER A 341 23.24 0.08 26.13
N SER A 342 22.53 -1.06 26.11
CA SER A 342 23.08 -2.32 26.63
C SER A 342 24.24 -2.85 25.80
N ILE A 343 24.31 -2.53 24.50
CA ILE A 343 25.44 -2.88 23.63
C ILE A 343 26.58 -1.88 23.85
N LEU A 344 26.29 -0.57 23.75
CA LEU A 344 27.26 0.52 23.82
C LEU A 344 28.01 0.58 25.16
N PHE A 345 27.30 0.40 26.28
CA PHE A 345 27.90 0.57 27.59
C PHE A 345 28.45 -0.74 28.18
N ALA A 346 27.91 -1.91 27.79
CA ALA A 346 28.40 -3.20 28.27
C ALA A 346 29.68 -3.67 27.54
N THR A 347 29.91 -3.18 26.31
CA THR A 347 31.11 -3.52 25.53
C THR A 347 32.38 -3.29 26.38
N PRO A 348 33.30 -4.27 26.45
CA PRO A 348 34.54 -4.13 27.21
C PRO A 348 35.36 -2.90 26.81
N VAL A 349 36.10 -2.34 27.78
CA VAL A 349 36.96 -1.17 27.54
C VAL A 349 38.01 -1.45 26.47
N GLU A 350 38.52 -2.68 26.40
CA GLU A 350 39.49 -3.16 25.41
C GLU A 350 38.97 -3.07 23.96
N LEU A 351 37.66 -3.14 23.78
CA LEU A 351 36.97 -3.05 22.49
C LEU A 351 36.39 -1.65 22.23
N GLY A 352 36.77 -0.64 23.03
CA GLY A 352 36.28 0.72 22.89
C GLY A 352 34.89 0.96 23.47
N GLY A 353 34.50 0.23 24.53
CA GLY A 353 33.28 0.48 25.31
C GLY A 353 33.53 0.96 26.74
N TYR A 354 32.50 0.97 27.60
CA TYR A 354 32.60 1.38 29.02
C TYR A 354 32.72 0.21 30.01
N GLY A 355 32.55 -1.04 29.55
CA GLY A 355 32.71 -2.25 30.36
C GLY A 355 31.69 -2.38 31.51
N PHE A 356 30.51 -1.79 31.39
CA PHE A 356 29.51 -1.79 32.47
C PHE A 356 28.89 -3.18 32.65
N LYS A 357 28.95 -3.68 33.89
CA LYS A 357 28.20 -4.85 34.33
C LYS A 357 26.72 -4.50 34.49
N THR A 358 25.85 -5.51 34.53
CA THR A 358 24.39 -5.40 34.68
C THR A 358 23.97 -4.44 35.81
N LYS A 359 24.59 -4.51 37.00
CA LYS A 359 24.30 -3.56 38.09
C LYS A 359 24.60 -2.09 37.75
N ALA A 360 25.71 -1.83 37.04
CA ALA A 360 26.07 -0.47 36.63
C ALA A 360 25.13 0.05 35.53
N LEU A 361 24.74 -0.83 34.60
CA LEU A 361 23.72 -0.51 33.59
C LEU A 361 22.38 -0.15 34.25
N ALA A 362 21.92 -0.94 35.24
CA ALA A 362 20.72 -0.61 36.00
C ALA A 362 20.80 0.79 36.62
N CYS A 363 21.91 1.11 37.28
CA CYS A 363 22.13 2.44 37.86
C CYS A 363 22.10 3.57 36.82
N LEU A 364 22.62 3.32 35.61
CA LEU A 364 22.64 4.32 34.53
C LEU A 364 21.22 4.71 34.08
N TYR A 365 20.27 3.76 34.07
CA TYR A 365 18.87 4.01 33.70
C TYR A 365 18.06 4.85 34.70
N PHE A 366 18.59 5.15 35.89
CA PHE A 366 18.00 6.21 36.73
C PHE A 366 18.07 7.58 36.06
N THR A 367 19.06 7.80 35.19
CA THR A 367 19.25 9.07 34.47
C THR A 367 18.00 9.49 33.69
N PRO A 368 17.51 8.71 32.71
CA PRO A 368 16.32 9.09 31.97
C PRO A 368 15.05 9.09 32.85
N VAL A 369 14.98 8.23 33.88
CA VAL A 369 13.85 8.21 34.84
C VAL A 369 13.73 9.52 35.60
N VAL A 370 14.85 10.03 36.13
CA VAL A 370 14.92 11.33 36.80
C VAL A 370 14.64 12.46 35.81
N ALA A 371 15.20 12.39 34.59
CA ALA A 371 15.02 13.41 33.57
C ALA A 371 13.55 13.57 33.13
N VAL A 372 12.82 12.47 32.91
CA VAL A 372 11.37 12.52 32.60
C VAL A 372 10.60 13.12 33.77
N THR A 373 10.91 12.72 35.00
CA THR A 373 10.24 13.24 36.21
C THR A 373 10.45 14.76 36.37
N LEU A 374 11.69 15.23 36.20
CA LEU A 374 12.00 16.66 36.23
C LEU A 374 11.34 17.42 35.06
N GLY A 375 11.30 16.80 33.88
CA GLY A 375 10.64 17.33 32.69
C GLY A 375 9.13 17.52 32.89
N GLU A 376 8.47 16.55 33.52
CA GLU A 376 7.06 16.66 33.88
C GLU A 376 6.84 17.72 34.95
N LEU A 377 7.63 17.74 36.03
CA LEU A 377 7.50 18.76 37.08
C LEU A 377 7.67 20.17 36.52
N PHE A 378 8.65 20.37 35.64
CA PHE A 378 8.84 21.65 34.94
C PHE A 378 7.67 21.97 34.00
N GLY A 379 7.33 21.03 33.11
CA GLY A 379 6.28 21.17 32.11
C GLY A 379 4.90 21.41 32.72
N HIS A 380 4.61 20.83 33.88
CA HIS A 380 3.37 20.97 34.62
C HIS A 380 3.04 22.43 34.93
N PHE A 381 4.00 23.16 35.51
CA PHE A 381 3.81 24.58 35.83
C PHE A 381 4.05 25.49 34.63
N PHE A 382 5.02 25.13 33.78
CA PHE A 382 5.45 25.99 32.69
C PHE A 382 4.41 26.09 31.55
N ASN A 383 3.73 24.99 31.20
CA ASN A 383 2.70 25.02 30.15
C ASN A 383 1.52 25.92 30.54
N ASP A 384 1.10 25.91 31.80
CA ASP A 384 0.07 26.80 32.31
C ASP A 384 0.54 28.25 32.38
N PHE A 385 1.80 28.47 32.76
CA PHE A 385 2.38 29.81 32.76
C PHE A 385 2.34 30.43 31.36
N VAL A 386 2.75 29.68 30.32
CA VAL A 386 2.71 30.13 28.93
C VAL A 386 1.29 30.42 28.48
N ALA A 387 0.35 29.50 28.74
CA ALA A 387 -1.06 29.68 28.37
C ALA A 387 -1.70 30.89 29.05
N ASN A 388 -1.56 31.02 30.38
CA ASN A 388 -2.12 32.14 31.14
C ASN A 388 -1.50 33.49 30.75
N ARG A 389 -0.18 33.53 30.50
CA ARG A 389 0.50 34.73 30.01
C ARG A 389 -0.01 35.13 28.63
N TYR A 390 -0.27 34.17 27.76
CA TYR A 390 -0.83 34.42 26.43
C TYR A 390 -2.25 35.00 26.53
N ILE A 391 -3.13 34.37 27.31
CA ILE A 391 -4.54 34.80 27.51
C ILE A 391 -4.60 36.24 28.03
N ARG A 392 -3.77 36.59 29.03
CA ARG A 392 -3.71 37.96 29.58
C ARG A 392 -3.26 39.01 28.57
N ARG A 393 -2.40 38.63 27.62
CA ARG A 393 -1.88 39.54 26.58
C ARG A 393 -2.80 39.69 25.37
N HIS A 394 -3.79 38.80 25.23
CA HIS A 394 -4.68 38.74 24.08
C HIS A 394 -6.16 38.82 24.51
N ASN A 395 -6.47 39.67 25.50
CA ASN A 395 -7.84 40.00 25.91
C ASN A 395 -8.75 38.78 26.19
N GLY A 396 -8.23 37.74 26.86
CA GLY A 396 -9.03 36.56 27.23
C GLY A 396 -9.11 35.47 26.16
N VAL A 397 -8.47 35.66 25.00
CA VAL A 397 -8.49 34.74 23.85
C VAL A 397 -7.27 33.80 23.86
N PHE A 398 -7.49 32.50 23.67
CA PHE A 398 -6.44 31.49 23.57
C PHE A 398 -6.33 30.88 22.17
N LYS A 399 -5.11 30.91 21.61
CA LYS A 399 -4.76 30.26 20.34
C LYS A 399 -3.84 29.05 20.58
N PRO A 400 -4.06 27.90 19.90
CA PRO A 400 -3.25 26.70 20.11
C PRO A 400 -1.75 26.92 19.87
N GLU A 401 -1.36 27.77 18.92
CA GLU A 401 0.04 28.10 18.60
C GLU A 401 0.83 28.62 19.81
N ALA A 402 0.18 29.13 20.85
CA ALA A 402 0.84 29.54 22.09
C ALA A 402 1.61 28.39 22.77
N ARG A 403 1.17 27.14 22.57
CA ARG A 403 1.81 25.94 23.17
C ARG A 403 3.15 25.60 22.56
N LEU A 404 3.37 25.96 21.29
CA LEU A 404 4.59 25.58 20.56
C LEU A 404 5.84 26.27 21.12
N VAL A 405 5.68 27.37 21.87
CA VAL A 405 6.81 28.06 22.53
C VAL A 405 7.59 27.12 23.47
N THR A 406 6.89 26.22 24.16
CA THR A 406 7.50 25.25 25.08
C THR A 406 8.45 24.29 24.37
N ASN A 407 8.19 23.97 23.10
CA ASN A 407 9.02 23.06 22.32
C ASN A 407 10.43 23.62 22.03
N TYR A 408 10.59 24.95 21.90
CA TYR A 408 11.92 25.54 21.69
C TYR A 408 12.82 25.36 22.92
N ILE A 409 12.25 25.39 24.12
CA ILE A 409 12.98 25.11 25.36
C ILE A 409 13.42 23.65 25.36
N GLY A 410 12.53 22.73 24.95
CA GLY A 410 12.89 21.32 24.75
C GLY A 410 14.08 21.16 23.80
N SER A 411 14.01 21.76 22.61
CA SER A 411 15.10 21.71 21.61
C SER A 411 16.42 22.28 22.12
N PHE A 412 16.38 23.35 22.93
CA PHE A 412 17.56 23.94 23.54
C PHE A 412 18.32 22.96 24.44
N PHE A 413 17.62 22.06 25.16
CA PHE A 413 18.27 21.02 25.96
C PHE A 413 18.63 19.77 25.14
N MET A 414 17.82 19.43 24.13
CA MET A 414 18.05 18.24 23.30
C MET A 414 19.36 18.30 22.50
N ILE A 415 19.65 19.44 21.87
CA ILE A 415 20.81 19.57 20.97
C ILE A 415 22.14 19.41 21.72
N PRO A 416 22.43 20.16 22.80
CA PRO A 416 23.65 19.96 23.57
C PRO A 416 23.70 18.58 24.23
N GLY A 417 22.55 18.04 24.65
CA GLY A 417 22.47 16.70 25.25
C GLY A 417 23.04 15.61 24.34
N LEU A 418 22.61 15.57 23.07
CA LEU A 418 23.13 14.62 22.09
C LEU A 418 24.63 14.83 21.80
N ILE A 419 25.08 16.09 21.66
CA ILE A 419 26.49 16.41 21.44
C ILE A 419 27.35 15.89 22.61
N ILE A 420 26.91 16.10 23.85
CA ILE A 420 27.64 15.64 25.05
C ILE A 420 27.73 14.11 25.06
N VAL A 421 26.63 13.39 24.77
CA VAL A 421 26.65 11.92 24.68
C VAL A 421 27.63 11.44 23.62
N GLY A 422 27.60 12.04 22.42
CA GLY A 422 28.52 11.72 21.33
C GLY A 422 29.99 11.92 21.69
N GLN A 423 30.31 13.09 22.27
CA GLN A 423 31.67 13.40 22.71
C GLN A 423 32.13 12.50 23.87
N ALA A 424 31.22 12.13 24.76
CA ALA A 424 31.53 11.23 25.86
C ALA A 424 31.90 9.84 25.35
N LEU A 425 31.10 9.28 24.44
CA LEU A 425 31.36 7.98 23.81
C LEU A 425 32.67 7.99 23.00
N ASP A 426 32.90 9.03 22.20
CA ASP A 426 34.05 9.10 21.29
C ASP A 426 35.39 9.31 22.01
N LYS A 427 35.41 10.13 23.06
CA LYS A 427 36.62 10.44 23.84
C LYS A 427 36.75 9.63 25.12
N HIS A 428 35.88 8.66 25.34
CA HIS A 428 35.80 7.88 26.58
C HIS A 428 35.79 8.77 27.84
N LEU A 429 34.98 9.84 27.83
CA LEU A 429 34.89 10.76 28.97
C LEU A 429 34.23 10.08 30.18
N ASN A 430 34.35 10.69 31.35
CA ASN A 430 33.70 10.20 32.56
C ASN A 430 32.19 9.97 32.31
N TYR A 431 31.65 8.86 32.82
CA TYR A 431 30.24 8.48 32.66
C TYR A 431 29.25 9.55 33.16
N GLY A 432 29.68 10.47 34.04
CA GLY A 432 28.90 11.66 34.42
C GLY A 432 28.53 12.54 33.23
N ALA A 433 29.36 12.61 32.18
CA ALA A 433 29.03 13.30 30.94
C ALA A 433 27.88 12.60 30.19
N ILE A 434 27.86 11.26 30.17
CA ILE A 434 26.75 10.48 29.59
C ILE A 434 25.46 10.72 30.39
N VAL A 435 25.54 10.69 31.73
CA VAL A 435 24.41 10.97 32.62
C VAL A 435 23.82 12.36 32.33
N MET A 436 24.66 13.39 32.28
CA MET A 436 24.21 14.75 32.02
C MET A 436 23.66 14.92 30.60
N GLY A 437 24.38 14.44 29.59
CA GLY A 437 23.96 14.59 28.18
C GLY A 437 22.66 13.85 27.88
N TRP A 438 22.55 12.59 28.34
CA TRP A 438 21.35 11.79 28.16
C TRP A 438 20.17 12.36 28.96
N GLY A 439 20.42 12.80 30.20
CA GLY A 439 19.41 13.45 31.03
C GLY A 439 18.87 14.74 30.42
N MET A 440 19.74 15.61 29.89
CA MET A 440 19.33 16.84 29.18
C MET A 440 18.46 16.53 27.97
N TYR A 441 18.85 15.53 27.16
CA TYR A 441 18.09 15.16 25.98
C TYR A 441 16.70 14.60 26.35
N VAL A 442 16.61 13.69 27.31
CA VAL A 442 15.34 13.09 27.74
C VAL A 442 14.42 14.11 28.43
N PHE A 443 14.98 15.04 29.21
CA PHE A 443 14.24 16.18 29.76
C PHE A 443 13.59 17.00 28.64
N GLY A 444 14.36 17.34 27.59
CA GLY A 444 13.85 18.09 26.45
C GLY A 444 12.77 17.34 25.67
N VAL A 445 12.92 16.02 25.50
CA VAL A 445 11.91 15.15 24.87
C VAL A 445 10.58 15.16 25.64
N MET A 446 10.62 15.10 26.98
CA MET A 446 9.41 15.15 27.81
C MET A 446 8.67 16.48 27.63
N VAL A 447 9.40 17.59 27.74
CA VAL A 447 8.85 18.95 27.60
C VAL A 447 8.23 19.16 26.21
N ALA A 448 8.91 18.70 25.16
CA ALA A 448 8.42 18.82 23.79
C ALA A 448 7.20 17.92 23.51
N SER A 449 7.21 16.68 24.02
CA SER A 449 6.13 15.70 23.78
C SER A 449 4.78 16.18 24.28
N VAL A 450 4.73 16.75 25.50
CA VAL A 450 3.49 17.29 26.07
C VAL A 450 3.00 18.49 25.27
N ALA A 451 3.91 19.40 24.89
CA ALA A 451 3.57 20.62 24.18
C ALA A 451 3.02 20.36 22.78
N VAL A 452 3.65 19.49 21.98
CA VAL A 452 3.16 19.14 20.63
C VAL A 452 1.84 18.36 20.68
N THR A 453 1.68 17.44 21.64
CA THR A 453 0.43 16.67 21.80
C THR A 453 -0.73 17.58 22.17
N ALA A 454 -0.54 18.49 23.13
CA ALA A 454 -1.54 19.47 23.50
C ALA A 454 -1.84 20.47 22.37
N TYR A 455 -0.84 20.87 21.57
CA TYR A 455 -1.07 21.70 20.39
C TYR A 455 -1.98 21.02 19.37
N CYS A 456 -1.68 19.76 19.00
CA CYS A 456 -2.47 19.03 18.02
C CYS A 456 -3.89 18.73 18.53
N LEU A 457 -4.05 18.42 19.83
CA LEU A 457 -5.37 18.21 20.43
C LEU A 457 -6.20 19.49 20.37
N ASP A 458 -5.65 20.62 20.81
CA ASP A 458 -6.34 21.91 20.78
C ASP A 458 -6.61 22.36 19.33
N ALA A 459 -5.84 21.85 18.38
CA ALA A 459 -6.06 22.14 16.98
C ALA A 459 -7.14 21.30 16.29
N TYR A 460 -7.32 20.05 16.72
CA TYR A 460 -8.42 19.21 16.26
C TYR A 460 -9.09 18.54 17.46
N PRO A 461 -9.86 19.30 18.26
CA PRO A 461 -10.40 18.80 19.53
C PRO A 461 -11.30 17.60 19.31
N THR A 462 -12.05 17.53 18.21
CA THR A 462 -12.93 16.40 17.88
C THR A 462 -12.20 15.11 17.47
N GLY A 463 -10.89 15.16 17.19
CA GLY A 463 -10.08 14.02 16.70
C GLY A 463 -9.01 13.54 17.70
N SER A 464 -9.33 13.45 18.98
CA SER A 464 -8.35 13.12 20.04
C SER A 464 -7.66 11.77 19.84
N GLY A 465 -8.39 10.73 19.41
CA GLY A 465 -7.80 9.40 19.19
C GLY A 465 -6.85 9.39 18.01
N GLU A 466 -7.25 10.04 16.92
CA GLU A 466 -6.50 10.16 15.67
C GLU A 466 -5.22 10.99 15.87
N VAL A 467 -5.30 12.12 16.57
CA VAL A 467 -4.11 12.93 16.92
C VAL A 467 -3.12 12.11 17.73
N SER A 468 -3.61 11.43 18.78
CA SER A 468 -2.77 10.64 19.66
C SER A 468 -2.08 9.49 18.93
N CYS A 469 -2.80 8.74 18.08
CA CYS A 469 -2.20 7.63 17.36
C CYS A 469 -1.20 8.07 16.29
N LEU A 470 -1.46 9.18 15.58
CA LEU A 470 -0.55 9.69 14.55
C LEU A 470 0.76 10.21 15.14
N LEU A 471 0.70 10.90 16.28
CA LEU A 471 1.90 11.29 17.01
C LEU A 471 2.64 10.08 17.60
N ASN A 472 1.91 9.10 18.13
CA ASN A 472 2.50 7.84 18.59
C ASN A 472 3.21 7.10 17.44
N PHE A 473 2.57 6.98 16.28
CA PHE A 473 3.11 6.37 15.08
C PHE A 473 4.39 7.06 14.60
N ALA A 474 4.39 8.39 14.60
CA ALA A 474 5.55 9.19 14.21
C ALA A 474 6.76 8.93 15.13
N ARG A 475 6.58 8.89 16.45
CA ARG A 475 7.67 8.61 17.39
C ARG A 475 8.19 7.17 17.28
N THR A 476 7.31 6.18 17.11
CA THR A 476 7.70 4.76 17.08
C THR A 476 8.37 4.38 15.78
N ILE A 477 7.90 4.89 14.63
CA ILE A 477 8.57 4.63 13.34
C ILE A 477 9.95 5.26 13.33
N GLY A 478 10.07 6.51 13.78
CA GLY A 478 11.38 7.15 13.90
C GLY A 478 12.32 6.29 14.76
N GLY A 479 11.89 5.93 15.96
CA GLY A 479 12.69 5.13 16.89
C GLY A 479 13.08 3.74 16.39
N PHE A 480 12.15 3.02 15.76
CA PHE A 480 12.39 1.72 15.13
C PHE A 480 13.54 1.77 14.12
N THR A 481 13.58 2.80 13.25
CA THR A 481 14.62 2.89 12.21
C THR A 481 16.01 3.07 12.80
N VAL A 482 16.14 3.81 13.90
CA VAL A 482 17.43 4.13 14.53
C VAL A 482 18.13 2.87 15.04
N GLY A 483 17.35 1.89 15.54
CA GLY A 483 17.86 0.61 16.02
C GLY A 483 18.59 -0.26 14.99
N TYR A 484 18.48 0.05 13.69
CA TYR A 484 19.18 -0.70 12.63
C TYR A 484 20.54 -0.11 12.24
N PHE A 485 20.71 1.22 12.34
CA PHE A 485 21.89 1.88 11.78
C PHE A 485 22.73 2.65 12.80
N GLN A 486 22.19 3.03 13.96
CA GLN A 486 22.90 3.93 14.89
C GLN A 486 24.24 3.36 15.38
N GLU A 487 24.24 2.09 15.78
CA GLU A 487 25.45 1.42 16.29
C GLU A 487 26.52 1.29 15.19
N GLN A 488 26.15 0.77 14.03
CA GLN A 488 27.05 0.63 12.88
C GLN A 488 27.59 1.98 12.41
N TRP A 489 26.78 3.03 12.47
CA TRP A 489 27.18 4.38 12.11
C TRP A 489 28.19 4.96 13.09
N GLY A 490 27.96 4.81 14.40
CA GLY A 490 28.90 5.21 15.44
C GLY A 490 30.24 4.48 15.32
N ALA A 491 30.21 3.16 15.11
CA ALA A 491 31.41 2.34 14.95
C ALA A 491 32.24 2.72 13.70
N LYS A 492 31.58 3.07 12.59
CA LYS A 492 32.25 3.40 11.31
C LYS A 492 32.77 4.83 11.24
N SER A 493 32.01 5.81 11.73
CA SER A 493 32.27 7.24 11.53
C SER A 493 32.73 7.98 12.79
N GLY A 494 32.73 7.31 13.94
CA GLY A 494 32.93 7.94 15.25
C GLY A 494 31.61 8.38 15.87
N TYR A 495 31.50 8.22 17.18
CA TYR A 495 30.29 8.59 17.93
C TYR A 495 30.12 10.10 18.02
N ASN A 496 31.21 10.87 17.89
CA ASN A 496 31.17 12.34 17.81
C ASN A 496 30.39 12.83 16.58
N VAL A 497 30.67 12.28 15.40
CA VAL A 497 30.06 12.62 14.12
C VAL A 497 28.62 12.11 14.09
N SER A 498 28.40 10.86 14.51
CA SER A 498 27.06 10.27 14.54
C SER A 498 26.10 11.11 15.37
N PHE A 499 26.37 11.31 16.67
CA PHE A 499 25.51 12.09 17.56
C PHE A 499 25.50 13.58 17.25
N GLY A 500 26.58 14.13 16.67
CA GLY A 500 26.61 15.51 16.18
C GLY A 500 25.61 15.77 15.04
N ILE A 501 25.50 14.83 14.11
CA ILE A 501 24.49 14.89 13.03
C ILE A 501 23.08 14.67 13.58
N GLN A 502 22.89 13.78 14.58
CA GLN A 502 21.61 13.63 15.28
C GLN A 502 21.15 14.97 15.90
N ALA A 503 22.06 15.68 16.57
CA ALA A 503 21.82 17.02 17.10
C ALA A 503 21.44 18.02 15.99
N ALA A 504 22.13 18.00 14.84
CA ALA A 504 21.78 18.85 13.70
C ALA A 504 20.36 18.55 13.16
N ILE A 505 19.96 17.28 13.12
CA ILE A 505 18.60 16.88 12.72
C ILE A 505 17.54 17.43 13.68
N VAL A 506 17.79 17.41 15.00
CA VAL A 506 16.90 18.07 15.98
C VAL A 506 16.84 19.59 15.74
N GLY A 507 17.96 20.21 15.36
CA GLY A 507 17.99 21.61 14.92
C GLY A 507 17.09 21.87 13.71
N VAL A 508 17.18 21.02 12.68
CA VAL A 508 16.31 21.10 11.49
C VAL A 508 14.83 20.88 11.85
N ALA A 509 14.53 19.95 12.75
CA ALA A 509 13.16 19.74 13.24
C ALA A 509 12.60 21.03 13.88
N THR A 510 13.43 21.79 14.58
CA THR A 510 13.04 23.08 15.19
C THR A 510 12.68 24.13 14.13
N VAL A 511 13.19 24.04 12.90
CA VAL A 511 12.75 24.91 11.79
C VAL A 511 11.33 24.58 11.36
N VAL A 512 10.94 23.29 11.34
CA VAL A 512 9.56 22.87 11.06
C VAL A 512 8.59 23.43 12.12
N LEU A 513 9.01 23.40 13.39
CA LEU A 513 8.28 24.01 14.51
C LEU A 513 8.09 25.53 14.31
N PHE A 514 9.11 26.23 13.81
CA PHE A 514 9.01 27.66 13.50
C PHE A 514 7.97 27.96 12.40
N LEU A 515 7.91 27.12 11.36
CA LEU A 515 6.87 27.22 10.34
C LEU A 515 5.47 27.01 10.91
N LEU A 516 5.30 26.04 11.81
CA LEU A 516 4.04 25.82 12.54
C LEU A 516 3.67 27.01 13.43
N GLN A 517 4.64 27.62 14.11
CA GLN A 517 4.40 28.81 14.95
C GLN A 517 3.94 30.02 14.13
N MET A 518 4.54 30.26 12.96
CA MET A 518 4.23 31.43 12.14
C MET A 518 2.97 31.27 11.29
N ARG A 519 2.78 30.08 10.70
CA ARG A 519 1.74 29.82 9.68
C ARG A 519 0.67 28.83 10.15
N GLY A 520 0.77 28.32 11.38
CA GLY A 520 -0.16 27.33 11.95
C GLY A 520 -1.62 27.76 11.88
N GLN A 521 -1.90 29.00 12.29
CA GLN A 521 -3.24 29.56 12.26
C GLN A 521 -3.80 29.57 10.83
N VAL A 522 -3.07 30.14 9.87
CA VAL A 522 -3.46 30.19 8.45
C VAL A 522 -3.65 28.78 7.88
N MET A 523 -2.80 27.82 8.27
CA MET A 523 -2.93 26.43 7.83
C MET A 523 -4.18 25.75 8.38
N ARG A 524 -4.58 26.03 9.62
CA ARG A 524 -5.81 25.54 10.25
C ARG A 524 -7.06 26.14 9.63
N GLU A 525 -7.08 27.46 9.45
CA GLU A 525 -8.18 28.18 8.81
C GLU A 525 -8.43 27.62 7.41
N LYS A 526 -7.37 27.46 6.60
CA LYS A 526 -7.46 26.86 5.27
C LYS A 526 -7.86 25.39 5.26
N SER A 527 -7.57 24.64 6.32
CA SER A 527 -7.90 23.21 6.41
C SER A 527 -9.32 22.96 6.95
N GLY A 528 -9.97 23.98 7.52
CA GLY A 528 -11.29 23.90 8.12
C GLY A 528 -11.40 22.97 9.33
N PRO A 529 -12.56 22.94 10.00
CA PRO A 529 -12.84 22.03 11.10
C PRO A 529 -12.82 20.57 10.65
N LEU A 530 -12.78 19.65 11.61
CA LEU A 530 -12.92 18.22 11.34
C LEU A 530 -14.42 17.91 11.15
N THR A 531 -14.86 17.75 9.91
CA THR A 531 -16.23 17.33 9.60
C THR A 531 -16.35 15.81 9.73
N CYS A 532 -17.34 15.34 10.50
CA CYS A 532 -17.66 13.91 10.58
C CYS A 532 -18.35 13.40 9.30
N ALA A 533 -18.88 14.32 8.49
CA ALA A 533 -19.43 14.03 7.18
C ALA A 533 -18.29 13.75 6.19
N PHE A 534 -18.48 12.71 5.37
CA PHE A 534 -17.74 12.53 4.14
C PHE A 534 -17.99 13.80 3.31
N PRO A 535 -17.00 14.67 3.07
CA PRO A 535 -17.23 15.75 2.12
C PRO A 535 -17.57 15.09 0.77
N PRO A 536 -18.50 15.64 -0.03
CA PRO A 536 -18.43 15.40 -1.45
C PRO A 536 -17.07 15.95 -1.88
N LEU A 537 -16.09 15.06 -2.05
CA LEU A 537 -14.73 15.46 -2.42
C LEU A 537 -14.83 16.21 -3.76
N PRO A 538 -14.36 17.47 -3.86
CA PRO A 538 -13.97 18.00 -5.13
C PRO A 538 -12.69 17.24 -5.49
N ILE A 539 -12.84 16.24 -6.37
CA ILE A 539 -11.77 15.35 -6.87
C ILE A 539 -10.60 16.14 -7.50
N SER A 540 -10.77 17.45 -7.73
CA SER A 540 -9.80 18.36 -8.34
C SER A 540 -8.60 18.79 -7.48
N GLU A 541 -8.66 18.71 -6.14
CA GLU A 541 -7.59 19.26 -5.26
C GLU A 541 -6.67 18.20 -4.64
N MET A 542 -7.09 16.93 -4.62
CA MET A 542 -6.33 15.81 -4.05
C MET A 542 -5.02 15.45 -4.80
N PRO A 543 -4.97 15.56 -6.15
CA PRO A 543 -3.72 15.37 -6.91
C PRO A 543 -2.63 16.36 -6.52
N ARG A 544 -2.98 17.62 -6.18
CA ARG A 544 -2.00 18.65 -5.80
C ARG A 544 -1.24 18.33 -4.51
N ILE A 545 -1.87 17.63 -3.57
CA ILE A 545 -1.24 17.26 -2.29
C ILE A 545 -0.32 16.05 -2.49
N LEU A 546 -0.74 15.07 -3.31
CA LEU A 546 0.13 13.97 -3.72
C LEU A 546 1.31 14.48 -4.56
N ASP A 547 1.08 15.41 -5.49
CA ASP A 547 2.13 16.08 -6.26
C ASP A 547 3.08 16.86 -5.36
N MET A 548 2.62 17.49 -4.28
CA MET A 548 3.52 18.23 -3.37
C MET A 548 4.46 17.29 -2.59
N ILE A 549 4.00 16.09 -2.24
CA ILE A 549 4.79 15.05 -1.55
C ILE A 549 5.73 14.36 -2.55
N VAL A 550 5.24 14.05 -3.75
CA VAL A 550 6.00 13.40 -4.82
C VAL A 550 7.02 14.37 -5.46
N MET A 551 6.65 15.62 -5.73
CA MET A 551 7.57 16.66 -6.23
C MET A 551 8.58 17.10 -5.16
N GLY A 552 8.26 17.05 -3.86
CA GLY A 552 9.19 17.36 -2.78
C GLY A 552 10.36 16.37 -2.70
N ILE A 553 10.08 15.10 -3.01
CA ILE A 553 11.07 14.02 -3.09
C ILE A 553 11.77 14.05 -4.46
N SER A 554 11.03 14.31 -5.55
CA SER A 554 11.57 14.34 -6.92
C SER A 554 12.46 15.56 -7.22
N ARG A 555 12.19 16.75 -6.65
CA ARG A 555 12.99 17.97 -6.88
C ARG A 555 14.37 17.94 -6.24
N LYS A 556 14.58 17.15 -5.18
CA LYS A 556 15.90 16.96 -4.56
C LYS A 556 16.77 15.97 -5.32
N VAL A 557 16.16 15.03 -6.04
CA VAL A 557 16.87 14.06 -6.88
C VAL A 557 17.18 14.65 -8.26
N SER A 558 16.34 15.55 -8.78
CA SER A 558 16.49 16.12 -10.13
C SER A 558 17.46 17.30 -10.27
N ARG A 559 18.02 17.84 -9.17
CA ARG A 559 18.88 19.04 -9.21
C ARG A 559 20.38 18.78 -9.33
N GLY A 560 20.85 17.54 -9.26
CA GLY A 560 22.25 17.20 -9.59
C GLY A 560 23.32 18.07 -8.92
N GLU A 561 23.07 18.58 -7.71
CA GLU A 561 24.07 19.36 -6.97
C GLU A 561 25.19 18.39 -6.53
N ARG A 562 26.37 18.62 -7.10
CA ARG A 562 27.61 17.91 -6.75
C ARG A 562 27.86 18.03 -5.25
N TRP A 563 28.11 16.89 -4.61
CA TRP A 563 28.85 16.86 -3.36
C TRP A 563 30.31 17.11 -3.68
N ASP A 564 30.80 18.31 -3.37
CA ASP A 564 32.21 18.62 -3.51
C ASP A 564 33.04 17.66 -2.68
N SER A 565 33.94 17.00 -3.38
CA SER A 565 35.05 16.22 -2.86
C SER A 565 36.02 17.13 -2.12
N ALA A 566 35.76 17.37 -0.83
CA ALA A 566 36.78 17.79 0.11
C ALA A 566 36.63 16.95 1.37
N VAL A 567 37.75 16.45 1.90
CA VAL A 567 37.87 15.57 3.06
C VAL A 567 37.79 14.06 2.76
N TRP A 568 38.58 13.57 1.80
CA TRP A 568 39.12 12.19 1.84
C TRP A 568 40.55 12.19 1.30
N GLY A 569 41.52 12.18 2.21
CA GLY A 569 42.90 11.85 1.92
C GLY A 569 43.08 10.34 1.93
N LYS A 570 43.50 9.80 0.77
CA LYS A 570 44.15 8.51 0.48
C LYS A 570 44.17 7.45 1.59
N GLU A 571 43.66 6.25 1.27
CA GLU A 571 44.54 5.10 0.97
C GLU A 571 43.78 3.96 0.29
N LYS A 572 44.44 3.40 -0.73
CA LYS A 572 43.98 2.33 -1.60
C LYS A 572 44.36 0.99 -0.94
N GLU A 573 43.39 0.14 -0.63
CA GLU A 573 43.61 -1.32 -0.75
C GLU A 573 42.37 -2.24 -0.75
N ASN A 574 41.15 -1.76 -0.50
CA ASN A 574 39.95 -2.62 -0.52
C ASN A 574 38.94 -2.30 -1.65
N GLU A 575 39.44 -1.95 -2.83
CA GLU A 575 38.60 -1.53 -3.97
C GLU A 575 38.01 -2.70 -4.80
N LYS A 576 38.20 -3.96 -4.37
CA LYS A 576 37.68 -5.13 -5.13
C LYS A 576 36.37 -5.70 -4.60
N GLU A 577 36.02 -5.51 -3.32
CA GLU A 577 34.70 -5.93 -2.79
C GLU A 577 33.67 -4.79 -2.74
N ALA A 578 34.09 -3.53 -2.67
CA ALA A 578 33.18 -2.38 -2.62
C ALA A 578 32.56 -2.01 -3.97
N ARG A 579 33.07 -2.55 -5.09
CA ARG A 579 32.52 -2.30 -6.45
C ARG A 579 31.32 -3.19 -6.81
N GLU A 580 31.03 -4.24 -6.04
CA GLU A 580 29.96 -5.21 -6.41
C GLU A 580 28.74 -5.24 -5.45
N GLY A 581 28.75 -4.52 -4.32
CA GLY A 581 27.69 -4.65 -3.29
C GLY A 581 26.85 -3.41 -2.96
N GLY A 582 27.00 -2.30 -3.69
CA GLY A 582 26.65 -0.96 -3.21
C GLY A 582 25.26 -0.38 -3.55
N THR A 583 24.22 -1.18 -3.79
CA THR A 583 22.83 -0.67 -3.97
C THR A 583 21.74 -1.58 -3.37
N GLY A 584 22.13 -2.72 -2.79
CA GLY A 584 21.21 -3.81 -2.44
C GLY A 584 20.41 -3.63 -1.14
N ILE A 585 20.85 -2.78 -0.21
CA ILE A 585 20.19 -2.66 1.10
C ILE A 585 18.99 -1.71 1.04
N TRP A 586 19.13 -0.55 0.38
CA TRP A 586 18.04 0.44 0.30
C TRP A 586 16.90 0.03 -0.63
N ASN A 587 17.20 -0.71 -1.71
CA ASN A 587 16.19 -1.24 -2.63
C ASN A 587 15.46 -2.50 -2.12
N LYS A 588 16.00 -3.20 -1.11
CA LYS A 588 15.33 -4.35 -0.48
C LYS A 588 14.45 -3.95 0.70
N VAL A 589 14.79 -2.88 1.40
CA VAL A 589 14.15 -2.50 2.66
C VAL A 589 12.88 -1.67 2.45
N ILE A 590 12.83 -0.81 1.43
CA ILE A 590 11.66 0.07 1.20
C ILE A 590 10.39 -0.71 0.76
N PRO A 591 10.44 -1.71 -0.14
CA PRO A 591 9.26 -2.50 -0.51
C PRO A 591 8.74 -3.43 0.61
N GLN A 592 9.53 -3.66 1.67
CA GLN A 592 9.14 -4.50 2.81
C GLN A 592 8.54 -3.71 3.98
N ILE A 593 8.68 -2.37 3.99
CA ILE A 593 8.23 -1.50 5.10
C ILE A 593 6.77 -1.05 4.95
N ILE A 594 6.22 -1.08 3.73
CA ILE A 594 4.80 -0.81 3.49
C ILE A 594 4.15 -2.13 3.17
N ALA A 595 3.57 -2.77 4.19
CA ALA A 595 2.71 -3.93 4.03
C ALA A 595 1.74 -3.69 2.86
N PRO A 596 1.84 -4.46 1.74
CA PRO A 596 0.90 -4.35 0.63
C PRO A 596 -0.55 -4.47 1.08
N GLU A 597 -0.78 -5.17 2.20
CA GLU A 597 -2.10 -5.34 2.82
C GLU A 597 -2.70 -4.03 3.37
N LEU A 598 -1.89 -3.09 3.87
CA LEU A 598 -2.37 -1.81 4.43
C LEU A 598 -2.80 -0.83 3.34
N LEU A 599 -2.11 -0.84 2.19
CA LEU A 599 -2.51 -0.09 1.00
C LEU A 599 -3.75 -0.72 0.35
N PHE A 600 -3.85 -2.07 0.36
CA PHE A 600 -5.03 -2.81 -0.09
C PHE A 600 -6.27 -2.52 0.77
N LEU A 601 -6.12 -2.45 2.10
CA LEU A 601 -7.22 -2.12 3.02
C LEU A 601 -7.71 -0.68 2.84
N LEU A 602 -6.80 0.28 2.64
CA LEU A 602 -7.15 1.69 2.38
C LEU A 602 -7.89 1.87 1.04
N ILE A 603 -7.52 1.11 0.01
CA ILE A 603 -8.19 1.15 -1.32
C ILE A 603 -9.58 0.49 -1.25
N ILE A 604 -9.75 -0.59 -0.49
CA ILE A 604 -11.03 -1.28 -0.33
C ILE A 604 -12.04 -0.44 0.47
N VAL A 605 -11.61 0.31 1.50
CA VAL A 605 -12.53 1.13 2.32
C VAL A 605 -12.90 2.46 1.64
N MET A 606 -12.14 2.93 0.65
CA MET A 606 -12.38 4.21 -0.05
C MET A 606 -13.27 4.14 -1.29
N SER A 607 -13.56 2.95 -1.85
CA SER A 607 -14.42 2.82 -3.05
C SER A 607 -15.85 2.48 -2.65
N ASP A 608 -16.65 3.51 -2.41
CA ASP A 608 -18.12 3.42 -2.49
C ASP A 608 -18.60 4.17 -3.74
N SER A 609 -17.82 4.06 -4.82
CA SER A 609 -18.23 4.44 -6.16
C SER A 609 -19.12 3.33 -6.69
N LYS A 610 -20.29 3.67 -7.25
CA LYS A 610 -21.13 2.71 -7.98
C LYS A 610 -20.24 1.87 -8.92
N PRO A 611 -20.36 0.53 -8.92
CA PRO A 611 -19.49 -0.33 -9.71
C PRO A 611 -19.61 0.04 -11.19
N LEU A 612 -18.47 0.16 -11.87
CA LEU A 612 -18.42 0.42 -13.31
C LEU A 612 -19.26 -0.62 -14.05
N LYS A 613 -20.13 -0.16 -14.94
CA LYS A 613 -20.86 -1.06 -15.84
C LYS A 613 -20.00 -1.31 -17.09
N VAL A 614 -19.63 -2.57 -17.30
CA VAL A 614 -18.81 -3.02 -18.43
C VAL A 614 -19.66 -3.95 -19.29
N ILE A 615 -19.73 -3.69 -20.59
CA ILE A 615 -20.29 -4.64 -21.56
C ILE A 615 -19.14 -5.24 -22.36
N ILE A 616 -19.15 -6.56 -22.52
CA ILE A 616 -18.18 -7.30 -23.31
C ILE A 616 -18.91 -7.88 -24.52
N VAL A 617 -18.34 -7.69 -25.71
CA VAL A 617 -18.87 -8.26 -26.94
C VAL A 617 -17.96 -9.39 -27.42
N GLY A 618 -18.56 -10.57 -27.60
CA GLY A 618 -17.90 -11.84 -27.88
C GLY A 618 -17.68 -12.67 -26.62
N ALA A 619 -18.22 -13.88 -26.59
CA ALA A 619 -18.02 -14.86 -25.51
C ALA A 619 -16.93 -15.89 -25.83
N GLY A 620 -15.95 -15.53 -26.66
CA GLY A 620 -14.73 -16.31 -26.86
C GLY A 620 -13.81 -16.29 -25.63
N LEU A 621 -12.65 -16.94 -25.72
CA LEU A 621 -11.69 -17.03 -24.59
C LEU A 621 -11.26 -15.66 -24.05
N GLY A 622 -10.94 -14.70 -24.94
CA GLY A 622 -10.58 -13.33 -24.55
C GLY A 622 -11.73 -12.57 -23.88
N GLY A 623 -12.96 -12.73 -24.38
CA GLY A 623 -14.15 -12.12 -23.79
C GLY A 623 -14.50 -12.72 -22.42
N CYS A 624 -14.39 -14.05 -22.28
CA CYS A 624 -14.57 -14.72 -20.99
C CYS A 624 -13.47 -14.33 -19.98
N ALA A 625 -12.21 -14.24 -20.43
CA ALA A 625 -11.10 -13.73 -19.62
C ALA A 625 -11.36 -12.29 -19.16
N ALA A 626 -11.82 -11.41 -20.06
CA ALA A 626 -12.23 -10.06 -19.72
C ALA A 626 -13.38 -10.07 -18.71
N ALA A 627 -14.39 -10.93 -18.86
CA ALA A 627 -15.52 -11.00 -17.96
C ALA A 627 -15.08 -11.37 -16.53
N MET A 628 -14.25 -12.40 -16.40
CA MET A 628 -13.65 -12.79 -15.13
C MET A 628 -12.78 -11.68 -14.55
N ALA A 629 -11.85 -11.12 -15.34
CA ALA A 629 -10.96 -10.06 -14.89
C ALA A 629 -11.72 -8.85 -14.34
N MET A 630 -12.76 -8.40 -15.04
CA MET A 630 -13.59 -7.27 -14.65
C MET A 630 -14.45 -7.58 -13.42
N HIS A 631 -15.00 -8.79 -13.31
CA HIS A 631 -15.77 -9.24 -12.16
C HIS A 631 -14.92 -9.26 -10.88
N TYR A 632 -13.70 -9.82 -10.94
CA TYR A 632 -12.78 -9.85 -9.80
C TYR A 632 -12.27 -8.46 -9.37
N GLN A 633 -12.40 -7.43 -10.22
CA GLN A 633 -12.16 -6.03 -9.85
C GLN A 633 -13.38 -5.31 -9.25
N GLY A 634 -14.53 -6.00 -9.17
CA GLY A 634 -15.77 -5.50 -8.59
C GLY A 634 -16.65 -4.70 -9.57
N PHE A 635 -16.52 -4.94 -10.87
CA PHE A 635 -17.36 -4.28 -11.89
C PHE A 635 -18.66 -5.04 -12.16
N LYS A 636 -19.68 -4.34 -12.64
CA LYS A 636 -20.93 -4.94 -13.13
C LYS A 636 -20.74 -5.30 -14.60
N VAL A 637 -20.67 -6.59 -14.89
CA VAL A 637 -20.30 -7.10 -16.22
C VAL A 637 -21.51 -7.75 -16.89
N GLU A 638 -21.65 -7.55 -18.20
CA GLU A 638 -22.57 -8.30 -19.07
C GLU A 638 -21.84 -8.71 -20.36
N VAL A 639 -22.07 -9.92 -20.86
CA VAL A 639 -21.44 -10.43 -22.08
C VAL A 639 -22.51 -10.63 -23.16
N PHE A 640 -22.24 -10.19 -24.39
CA PHE A 640 -23.12 -10.39 -25.56
C PHE A 640 -22.41 -11.27 -26.60
N GLU A 641 -23.12 -12.27 -27.12
CA GLU A 641 -22.59 -13.21 -28.11
C GLU A 641 -23.61 -13.43 -29.23
N LYS A 642 -23.15 -13.36 -30.49
CA LYS A 642 -24.00 -13.52 -31.68
C LYS A 642 -24.46 -14.96 -31.89
N VAL A 643 -23.67 -15.94 -31.48
CA VAL A 643 -23.98 -17.36 -31.62
C VAL A 643 -25.00 -17.79 -30.57
N ARG A 644 -25.96 -18.66 -30.94
CA ARG A 644 -26.98 -19.19 -30.00
C ARG A 644 -26.45 -20.32 -29.11
N GLN A 645 -25.56 -21.15 -29.65
CA GLN A 645 -24.92 -22.25 -28.94
C GLN A 645 -23.54 -22.51 -29.56
N PHE A 646 -22.52 -22.68 -28.71
CA PHE A 646 -21.20 -23.08 -29.19
C PHE A 646 -21.18 -24.55 -29.55
N MET A 647 -20.49 -24.87 -30.65
CA MET A 647 -20.23 -26.25 -31.05
C MET A 647 -18.86 -26.66 -30.50
N ARG A 648 -18.77 -27.88 -29.95
CA ARG A 648 -17.48 -28.51 -29.58
C ARG A 648 -16.74 -28.87 -30.86
N LEU A 649 -15.94 -27.95 -31.36
CA LEU A 649 -15.18 -28.09 -32.60
C LEU A 649 -13.76 -28.58 -32.30
N GLY A 650 -13.30 -29.54 -33.08
CA GLY A 650 -12.00 -30.20 -32.92
C GLY A 650 -10.83 -29.29 -33.23
N ASP A 651 -10.05 -28.93 -32.20
CA ASP A 651 -8.73 -28.31 -32.31
C ASP A 651 -8.00 -28.37 -30.95
N SER A 652 -6.69 -28.16 -30.95
CA SER A 652 -5.89 -28.00 -29.75
C SER A 652 -5.55 -26.54 -29.47
N LEU A 653 -5.50 -26.18 -28.19
CA LEU A 653 -5.14 -24.86 -27.72
C LEU A 653 -4.16 -24.95 -26.55
N GLY A 654 -3.08 -24.18 -26.62
CA GLY A 654 -2.14 -23.98 -25.51
C GLY A 654 -2.45 -22.71 -24.71
N LEU A 655 -2.22 -22.76 -23.39
CA LEU A 655 -2.27 -21.60 -22.49
C LEU A 655 -0.97 -21.51 -21.67
N GLY A 656 -0.19 -20.47 -21.93
CA GLY A 656 1.10 -20.21 -21.30
C GLY A 656 1.00 -19.93 -19.80
N GLU A 657 2.12 -20.04 -19.10
CA GLU A 657 2.19 -19.81 -17.64
C GLU A 657 1.69 -18.40 -17.25
N ASN A 658 1.98 -17.41 -18.09
CA ASN A 658 1.50 -16.05 -17.97
C ASN A 658 -0.03 -15.95 -17.87
N ALA A 659 -0.75 -16.75 -18.65
CA ALA A 659 -2.21 -16.81 -18.58
C ALA A 659 -2.69 -17.70 -17.43
N LEU A 660 -2.06 -18.87 -17.23
CA LEU A 660 -2.44 -19.82 -16.18
C LEU A 660 -2.35 -19.23 -14.78
N ARG A 661 -1.33 -18.42 -14.48
CA ARG A 661 -1.21 -17.70 -13.20
C ARG A 661 -2.34 -16.69 -12.97
N LEU A 662 -2.89 -16.11 -14.05
CA LEU A 662 -4.08 -15.24 -13.96
C LEU A 662 -5.34 -16.07 -13.74
N LEU A 663 -5.47 -17.19 -14.45
CA LEU A 663 -6.60 -18.10 -14.37
C LEU A 663 -6.66 -18.83 -13.02
N GLU A 664 -5.52 -19.08 -12.36
CA GLU A 664 -5.43 -19.58 -10.98
C GLU A 664 -6.08 -18.60 -10.01
N ARG A 665 -5.75 -17.31 -10.13
CA ARG A 665 -6.37 -16.24 -9.32
C ARG A 665 -7.87 -16.11 -9.58
N TRP A 666 -8.34 -16.53 -10.74
CA TRP A 666 -9.76 -16.52 -11.11
C TRP A 666 -10.46 -17.87 -10.91
N GLY A 667 -9.78 -18.85 -10.33
CA GLY A 667 -10.33 -20.15 -9.95
C GLY A 667 -10.61 -21.11 -11.12
N LEU A 668 -9.94 -20.95 -12.27
CA LEU A 668 -10.13 -21.79 -13.46
C LEU A 668 -8.94 -22.72 -13.75
N HIS A 669 -7.79 -22.47 -13.13
CA HIS A 669 -6.55 -23.23 -13.37
C HIS A 669 -6.74 -24.74 -13.26
N ASP A 670 -7.22 -25.25 -12.11
CA ASP A 670 -7.27 -26.68 -11.84
C ASP A 670 -8.19 -27.45 -12.79
N GLN A 671 -9.29 -26.82 -13.22
CA GLN A 671 -10.20 -27.40 -14.21
C GLN A 671 -9.51 -27.55 -15.58
N LEU A 672 -8.78 -26.51 -16.01
CA LEU A 672 -8.02 -26.55 -17.27
C LEU A 672 -6.89 -27.58 -17.22
N ILE A 673 -6.14 -27.64 -16.11
CA ILE A 673 -5.10 -28.66 -15.92
C ILE A 673 -5.72 -30.04 -15.95
N ALA A 674 -6.84 -30.27 -15.27
CA ALA A 674 -7.51 -31.57 -15.20
C ALA A 674 -7.89 -32.10 -16.60
N ILE A 675 -8.39 -31.23 -17.48
CA ILE A 675 -8.84 -31.60 -18.84
C ILE A 675 -7.78 -31.43 -19.93
N GLY A 676 -6.63 -30.85 -19.61
CA GLY A 676 -5.48 -30.68 -20.52
C GLY A 676 -4.52 -31.87 -20.57
N ASN A 677 -3.53 -31.76 -21.46
CA ASN A 677 -2.47 -32.72 -21.72
C ASN A 677 -1.52 -32.85 -20.52
N LYS A 678 -1.15 -34.07 -20.17
CA LYS A 678 -0.32 -34.43 -19.01
C LYS A 678 1.15 -34.63 -19.35
N SER A 679 1.54 -34.49 -20.61
CA SER A 679 2.94 -34.58 -21.01
C SER A 679 3.74 -33.47 -20.33
N PRO A 680 4.90 -33.77 -19.71
CA PRO A 680 5.77 -32.75 -19.17
C PRO A 680 6.58 -32.02 -20.25
N ASN A 681 6.76 -32.67 -21.41
CA ASN A 681 7.68 -32.21 -22.45
C ASN A 681 7.02 -32.26 -23.84
N MET A 682 7.57 -31.44 -24.73
CA MET A 682 7.37 -31.47 -26.16
C MET A 682 8.65 -31.94 -26.84
N GLN A 683 8.51 -32.70 -27.94
CA GLN A 683 9.63 -33.19 -28.72
C GLN A 683 9.60 -32.60 -30.13
N ILE A 684 10.65 -31.89 -30.50
CA ILE A 684 10.88 -31.40 -31.86
C ILE A 684 11.69 -32.46 -32.60
N ARG A 685 11.18 -32.91 -33.74
CA ARG A 685 11.66 -34.03 -34.53
C ARG A 685 11.97 -33.59 -35.95
N ARG A 686 12.93 -34.26 -36.59
CA ARG A 686 13.17 -34.13 -38.03
C ARG A 686 12.03 -34.80 -38.77
N TRP A 687 11.47 -34.13 -39.78
CA TRP A 687 10.30 -34.61 -40.52
C TRP A 687 10.47 -36.00 -41.15
N LYS A 688 11.65 -36.29 -41.74
CA LYS A 688 11.87 -37.49 -42.56
C LYS A 688 12.00 -38.80 -41.76
N ASP A 689 12.87 -38.82 -40.76
CA ASP A 689 13.21 -40.02 -39.97
C ASP A 689 12.62 -40.00 -38.55
N GLY A 690 12.06 -38.87 -38.14
CA GLY A 690 11.52 -38.67 -36.79
C GLY A 690 12.58 -38.63 -35.69
N LYS A 691 13.86 -38.42 -36.03
CA LYS A 691 14.94 -38.24 -35.06
C LYS A 691 14.61 -37.04 -34.18
N ILE A 692 14.66 -37.22 -32.86
CA ILE A 692 14.46 -36.14 -31.90
C ILE A 692 15.63 -35.17 -32.03
N LEU A 693 15.32 -33.94 -32.43
CA LEU A 693 16.26 -32.83 -32.52
C LEU A 693 16.38 -32.15 -31.15
N VAL A 694 15.25 -31.93 -30.48
CA VAL A 694 15.18 -31.26 -29.18
C VAL A 694 14.02 -31.82 -28.35
N THR A 695 14.21 -31.92 -27.04
CA THR A 695 13.13 -32.06 -26.06
C THR A 695 13.07 -30.77 -25.23
N GLN A 696 11.90 -30.14 -25.17
CA GLN A 696 11.66 -28.87 -24.47
C GLN A 696 10.49 -29.05 -23.49
N PRO A 697 10.58 -28.52 -22.26
CA PRO A 697 9.43 -28.48 -21.34
C PRO A 697 8.25 -27.74 -21.97
N LEU A 698 7.03 -28.28 -21.82
CA LEU A 698 5.80 -27.66 -22.36
C LEU A 698 5.51 -26.29 -21.73
N MET A 699 5.89 -26.13 -20.47
CA MET A 699 5.81 -24.87 -19.72
C MET A 699 6.60 -23.73 -20.35
N ASP A 700 7.68 -24.02 -21.07
CA ASP A 700 8.55 -23.02 -21.71
C ASP A 700 7.99 -22.50 -23.06
N MET A 701 6.79 -22.94 -23.46
CA MET A 701 6.21 -22.68 -24.78
C MET A 701 4.78 -22.10 -24.68
N ALA A 702 3.85 -22.92 -24.20
CA ALA A 702 2.43 -22.55 -24.08
C ALA A 702 1.76 -23.25 -22.91
N GLY A 703 2.52 -23.57 -21.86
CA GLY A 703 1.99 -24.22 -20.67
C GLY A 703 1.28 -25.52 -21.00
N TYR A 704 0.00 -25.61 -20.64
CA TYR A 704 -0.81 -26.81 -20.84
C TYR A 704 -1.65 -26.71 -22.12
N ILE A 705 -1.59 -27.77 -22.93
CA ILE A 705 -2.36 -27.89 -24.17
C ILE A 705 -3.62 -28.70 -23.90
N GLY A 706 -4.78 -28.28 -24.41
CA GLY A 706 -6.01 -29.06 -24.29
C GLY A 706 -6.91 -28.88 -25.50
N HIS A 707 -8.04 -29.59 -25.48
CA HIS A 707 -9.05 -29.45 -26.52
C HIS A 707 -9.68 -28.04 -26.45
N ARG A 708 -9.65 -27.29 -27.55
CA ARG A 708 -10.10 -25.88 -27.58
C ARG A 708 -11.55 -25.74 -27.12
N GLY A 709 -12.41 -26.66 -27.53
CA GLY A 709 -13.82 -26.67 -27.11
C GLY A 709 -14.00 -26.91 -25.62
N ASP A 710 -13.15 -27.75 -25.01
CA ASP A 710 -13.27 -28.11 -23.59
C ASP A 710 -12.76 -26.96 -22.72
N TYR A 711 -11.65 -26.34 -23.13
CA TYR A 711 -11.14 -25.13 -22.50
C TYR A 711 -12.16 -24.00 -22.63
N HIS A 712 -12.74 -23.80 -23.81
CA HIS A 712 -13.75 -22.76 -24.00
C HIS A 712 -15.00 -22.98 -23.13
N GLU A 713 -15.50 -24.21 -23.04
CA GLU A 713 -16.63 -24.53 -22.15
C GLU A 713 -16.27 -24.27 -20.69
N ALA A 714 -15.06 -24.65 -20.24
CA ALA A 714 -14.60 -24.36 -18.88
C ALA A 714 -14.57 -22.84 -18.58
N PHE A 715 -14.15 -22.01 -19.55
CA PHE A 715 -14.23 -20.55 -19.43
C PHE A 715 -15.69 -20.06 -19.33
N LEU A 716 -16.61 -20.61 -20.14
CA LEU A 716 -18.03 -20.24 -20.11
C LEU A 716 -18.72 -20.65 -18.82
N GLU A 717 -18.50 -21.88 -18.36
CA GLU A 717 -18.98 -22.39 -17.08
C GLU A 717 -18.51 -21.49 -15.94
N ARG A 718 -17.22 -21.13 -15.92
CA ARG A 718 -16.67 -20.25 -14.90
C ARG A 718 -17.34 -18.86 -14.89
N VAL A 719 -17.58 -18.27 -16.06
CA VAL A 719 -18.30 -16.99 -16.16
C VAL A 719 -19.74 -17.13 -15.65
N ARG A 720 -20.43 -18.25 -15.92
CA ARG A 720 -21.77 -18.53 -15.41
C ARG A 720 -21.80 -18.74 -13.90
N GLU A 721 -20.82 -19.47 -13.34
CA GLU A 721 -20.66 -19.68 -11.89
C GLU A 721 -20.48 -18.37 -11.12
N LEU A 722 -19.79 -17.40 -11.72
CA LEU A 722 -19.63 -16.05 -11.16
C LEU A 722 -20.91 -15.20 -11.25
N GLY A 723 -21.99 -15.73 -11.81
CA GLY A 723 -23.28 -15.03 -11.95
C GLY A 723 -23.25 -13.91 -12.99
N ILE A 724 -22.30 -13.93 -13.93
CA ILE A 724 -22.19 -12.94 -15.00
C ILE A 724 -23.17 -13.33 -16.13
N PRO A 725 -24.10 -12.45 -16.52
CA PRO A 725 -25.04 -12.76 -17.59
C PRO A 725 -24.33 -12.83 -18.96
N ILE A 726 -24.56 -13.93 -19.67
CA ILE A 726 -24.12 -14.15 -21.05
C ILE A 726 -25.35 -14.19 -21.95
N HIS A 727 -25.53 -13.14 -22.76
CA HIS A 727 -26.65 -12.97 -23.68
C HIS A 727 -26.32 -13.59 -25.04
N MET A 728 -26.64 -14.88 -25.20
CA MET A 728 -26.43 -15.65 -26.43
C MET A 728 -27.44 -15.26 -27.52
N GLY A 729 -27.05 -15.37 -28.80
CA GLY A 729 -27.92 -15.04 -29.95
C GLY A 729 -28.13 -13.54 -30.21
N HIS A 730 -27.35 -12.66 -29.57
CA HIS A 730 -27.46 -11.20 -29.67
C HIS A 730 -26.33 -10.64 -30.53
N ASN A 731 -26.60 -10.43 -31.82
CA ASN A 731 -25.63 -9.89 -32.75
C ASN A 731 -25.52 -8.36 -32.62
N VAL A 732 -24.33 -7.84 -32.30
CA VAL A 732 -24.05 -6.40 -32.25
C VAL A 732 -23.77 -5.90 -33.67
N ILE A 733 -24.43 -4.82 -34.09
CA ILE A 733 -24.31 -4.26 -35.45
C ILE A 733 -23.77 -2.83 -35.48
N ALA A 734 -23.81 -2.11 -34.37
CA ALA A 734 -23.25 -0.76 -34.27
C ALA A 734 -22.77 -0.45 -32.86
N TYR A 735 -21.81 0.46 -32.78
CA TYR A 735 -21.26 1.02 -31.56
C TYR A 735 -21.35 2.55 -31.62
N ASP A 736 -21.64 3.18 -30.50
CA ASP A 736 -21.68 4.64 -30.35
C ASP A 736 -21.09 5.03 -28.98
N GLU A 737 -20.54 6.22 -28.86
CA GLU A 737 -19.95 6.72 -27.62
C GLU A 737 -20.06 8.24 -27.50
N ASN A 738 -20.15 8.71 -26.26
CA ASN A 738 -20.06 10.12 -25.92
C ASN A 738 -19.09 10.32 -24.75
N GLU A 739 -18.98 11.55 -24.24
CA GLU A 739 -18.04 11.87 -23.15
C GLU A 739 -18.29 11.05 -21.86
N ASN A 740 -19.50 10.53 -21.64
CA ASN A 740 -19.94 9.92 -20.39
C ASN A 740 -20.21 8.41 -20.47
N GLU A 741 -20.62 7.88 -21.62
CA GLU A 741 -21.02 6.48 -21.79
C GLU A 741 -20.73 5.96 -23.20
N ALA A 742 -20.62 4.64 -23.32
CA ALA A 742 -20.62 3.91 -24.57
C ALA A 742 -21.91 3.09 -24.72
N SER A 743 -22.33 2.86 -25.95
CA SER A 743 -23.51 2.06 -26.26
C SER A 743 -23.29 1.15 -27.46
N LEU A 744 -24.01 0.03 -27.46
CA LEU A 744 -24.09 -0.87 -28.61
C LEU A 744 -25.53 -1.04 -29.06
N THR A 745 -25.70 -1.30 -30.36
CA THR A 745 -26.98 -1.59 -30.99
C THR A 745 -26.98 -3.02 -31.50
N LEU A 746 -28.00 -3.77 -31.12
CA LEU A 746 -28.22 -5.15 -31.54
C LEU A 746 -28.98 -5.21 -32.87
N ALA A 747 -28.85 -6.32 -33.59
CA ALA A 747 -29.59 -6.57 -34.83
C ALA A 747 -31.13 -6.56 -34.64
N SER A 748 -31.61 -6.78 -33.41
CA SER A 748 -33.03 -6.62 -33.04
C SER A 748 -33.49 -5.15 -33.02
N GLY A 749 -32.56 -4.20 -32.97
CA GLY A 749 -32.82 -2.78 -32.75
C GLY A 749 -32.62 -2.31 -31.29
N ASP A 750 -32.38 -3.24 -30.35
CA ASP A 750 -32.18 -2.92 -28.93
C ASP A 750 -30.84 -2.23 -28.69
N VAL A 751 -30.82 -1.22 -27.80
CA VAL A 751 -29.63 -0.43 -27.46
C VAL A 751 -29.24 -0.65 -26.01
N HIS A 752 -27.98 -1.02 -25.76
CA HIS A 752 -27.44 -1.25 -24.43
C HIS A 752 -26.32 -0.29 -24.11
N LYS A 753 -26.38 0.35 -22.93
CA LYS A 753 -25.43 1.36 -22.46
C LYS A 753 -24.52 0.84 -21.36
N ALA A 754 -23.27 1.29 -21.35
CA ALA A 754 -22.23 0.97 -20.38
C ALA A 754 -21.26 2.14 -20.17
N ASP A 755 -20.49 2.09 -19.09
CA ASP A 755 -19.42 3.05 -18.85
C ASP A 755 -18.25 2.83 -19.84
N ILE A 756 -18.01 1.56 -20.20
CA ILE A 756 -17.05 1.12 -21.20
C ILE A 756 -17.55 -0.17 -21.89
N ILE A 757 -17.27 -0.31 -23.17
CA ILE A 757 -17.49 -1.52 -23.96
C ILE A 757 -16.13 -2.14 -24.32
N VAL A 758 -15.99 -3.45 -24.10
CA VAL A 758 -14.83 -4.23 -24.53
C VAL A 758 -15.25 -5.06 -25.74
N ALA A 759 -14.76 -4.69 -26.92
CA ALA A 759 -15.01 -5.40 -28.16
C ALA A 759 -13.94 -6.50 -28.34
N ALA A 760 -14.28 -7.71 -27.88
CA ALA A 760 -13.46 -8.91 -28.07
C ALA A 760 -13.81 -9.65 -29.37
N ASP A 761 -14.74 -9.11 -30.16
CA ASP A 761 -15.02 -9.47 -31.54
C ASP A 761 -14.60 -8.35 -32.51
N VAL A 762 -14.43 -8.70 -33.78
CA VAL A 762 -13.83 -7.83 -34.81
C VAL A 762 -14.63 -6.53 -34.96
N LEU A 763 -14.01 -5.37 -34.65
CA LEU A 763 -14.55 -4.06 -35.03
C LEU A 763 -14.33 -3.83 -36.53
N GLY A 764 -15.29 -3.13 -37.17
CA GLY A 764 -15.37 -2.87 -38.60
C GLY A 764 -14.27 -1.99 -39.23
N PHE A 765 -13.01 -2.19 -38.86
CA PHE A 765 -11.89 -1.84 -39.72
C PHE A 765 -11.82 -2.88 -40.85
N GLU A 766 -11.79 -2.42 -42.11
CA GLU A 766 -11.43 -3.27 -43.25
C GLU A 766 -9.93 -3.61 -43.16
N ASP A 767 -9.57 -4.49 -42.23
CA ASP A 767 -8.23 -5.04 -42.12
C ASP A 767 -8.14 -6.28 -43.01
N LYS A 768 -7.58 -6.10 -44.21
CA LYS A 768 -7.47 -7.18 -45.20
C LYS A 768 -6.46 -8.22 -44.67
N PRO A 769 -6.87 -9.48 -44.46
CA PRO A 769 -5.95 -10.52 -44.01
C PRO A 769 -4.80 -10.68 -45.00
N LYS A 770 -3.56 -10.70 -44.49
CA LYS A 770 -2.38 -11.01 -45.31
C LYS A 770 -2.15 -12.50 -45.29
N SER A 771 -2.00 -13.10 -46.47
CA SER A 771 -1.59 -14.50 -46.59
C SER A 771 -0.20 -14.66 -45.95
N SER A 772 -0.05 -15.67 -45.11
CA SER A 772 1.27 -16.08 -44.62
C SER A 772 2.12 -16.79 -45.68
N GLY A 773 1.53 -17.13 -46.84
CA GLY A 773 2.09 -18.04 -47.83
C GLY A 773 1.85 -19.53 -47.52
N TYR A 774 1.20 -19.83 -46.40
CA TYR A 774 0.97 -21.17 -45.90
C TYR A 774 -0.48 -21.39 -45.42
N ALA A 775 -0.92 -22.64 -45.46
CA ALA A 775 -2.17 -23.13 -44.92
C ALA A 775 -1.93 -24.39 -44.07
N CYS A 776 -2.92 -24.80 -43.30
CA CYS A 776 -2.86 -25.91 -42.37
C CYS A 776 -3.98 -26.91 -42.63
N PHE A 777 -3.61 -28.13 -43.01
CA PHE A 777 -4.48 -29.27 -42.82
C PHE A 777 -4.55 -29.62 -41.34
N ARG A 778 -5.73 -29.89 -40.81
CA ARG A 778 -5.89 -30.29 -39.41
C ARG A 778 -6.99 -31.32 -39.21
N ALA A 779 -6.77 -32.25 -38.29
CA ALA A 779 -7.79 -33.22 -37.91
C ALA A 779 -7.69 -33.54 -36.42
N TYR A 780 -8.86 -33.66 -35.79
CA TYR A 780 -9.02 -34.08 -34.41
C TYR A 780 -10.05 -35.20 -34.36
N PHE A 781 -9.68 -36.38 -33.86
CA PHE A 781 -10.53 -37.56 -33.92
C PHE A 781 -10.22 -38.55 -32.79
N ASN A 782 -11.06 -39.58 -32.65
CA ASN A 782 -10.81 -40.67 -31.71
C ASN A 782 -9.72 -41.60 -32.27
N GLY A 783 -8.56 -41.61 -31.61
CA GLY A 783 -7.37 -42.35 -32.00
C GLY A 783 -7.31 -43.79 -31.47
N ALA A 784 -8.35 -44.32 -30.81
CA ALA A 784 -8.30 -45.65 -30.20
C ALA A 784 -7.93 -46.77 -31.21
N HIS A 785 -8.41 -46.67 -32.45
CA HIS A 785 -8.07 -47.60 -33.53
C HIS A 785 -6.59 -47.56 -33.92
N LEU A 786 -5.89 -46.45 -33.70
CA LEU A 786 -4.46 -46.32 -33.96
C LEU A 786 -3.61 -47.23 -33.05
N LYS A 787 -4.17 -47.71 -31.91
CA LYS A 787 -3.49 -48.65 -31.01
C LYS A 787 -3.20 -50.00 -31.67
N GLU A 788 -3.96 -50.35 -32.70
CA GLU A 788 -3.80 -51.57 -33.50
C GLU A 788 -2.64 -51.45 -34.50
N ILE A 789 -2.19 -50.23 -34.82
CA ILE A 789 -1.08 -49.96 -35.73
C ILE A 789 0.23 -49.94 -34.93
N PRO A 790 1.15 -50.92 -35.12
CA PRO A 790 2.36 -51.02 -34.30
C PRO A 790 3.26 -49.76 -34.33
N LEU A 791 3.27 -49.05 -35.47
CA LEU A 791 4.06 -47.83 -35.65
C LEU A 791 3.53 -46.63 -34.84
N CYS A 792 2.22 -46.57 -34.54
CA CYS A 792 1.62 -45.44 -33.85
C CYS A 792 1.62 -45.60 -32.32
N ARG A 793 2.01 -46.79 -31.81
CA ARG A 793 1.92 -47.14 -30.39
C ARG A 793 2.63 -46.13 -29.46
N GLU A 794 3.79 -45.63 -29.87
CA GLU A 794 4.57 -44.63 -29.11
C GLU A 794 3.75 -43.38 -28.77
N PHE A 795 2.83 -42.96 -29.65
CA PHE A 795 2.03 -41.73 -29.46
C PHE A 795 0.80 -41.94 -28.56
N LEU A 796 0.44 -43.20 -28.30
CA LEU A 796 -0.82 -43.59 -27.66
C LEU A 796 -0.61 -44.24 -26.29
N GLU A 797 0.60 -44.70 -25.97
CA GLU A 797 0.93 -45.26 -24.65
C GLU A 797 0.90 -44.21 -23.54
N LYS A 798 1.26 -42.97 -23.88
CA LYS A 798 1.19 -41.80 -23.00
C LYS A 798 0.82 -40.58 -23.82
N GLU A 799 0.17 -39.62 -23.17
CA GLU A 799 -0.05 -38.31 -23.77
C GLU A 799 1.29 -37.69 -24.17
N CYS A 800 1.35 -37.17 -25.39
CA CYS A 800 2.57 -36.58 -25.95
C CYS A 800 2.26 -35.34 -26.78
N VAL A 801 3.29 -34.54 -27.01
CA VAL A 801 3.28 -33.40 -27.93
C VAL A 801 4.53 -33.48 -28.79
N ASN A 802 4.33 -33.67 -30.08
CA ASN A 802 5.41 -33.84 -31.06
C ASN A 802 5.30 -32.78 -32.14
N ILE A 803 6.44 -32.24 -32.56
CA ILE A 803 6.53 -31.29 -33.67
C ILE A 803 7.56 -31.81 -34.66
N TRP A 804 7.16 -32.17 -35.87
CA TRP A 804 8.08 -32.47 -36.96
C TRP A 804 8.34 -31.19 -37.75
N ILE A 805 9.60 -30.84 -37.95
CA ILE A 805 10.00 -29.68 -38.74
C ILE A 805 10.74 -30.15 -40.01
N GLY A 806 10.49 -29.46 -41.12
CA GLY A 806 11.03 -29.80 -42.43
C GLY A 806 11.08 -28.61 -43.37
N GLU A 807 11.51 -28.85 -44.61
CA GLU A 807 11.58 -27.81 -45.63
C GLU A 807 10.17 -27.31 -45.99
N ASP A 808 9.88 -26.04 -45.68
CA ASP A 808 8.60 -25.38 -45.92
C ASP A 808 7.37 -26.10 -45.33
N MET A 809 7.58 -26.92 -44.28
CA MET A 809 6.53 -27.66 -43.61
C MET A 809 6.81 -27.86 -42.13
N HIS A 810 5.74 -28.06 -41.37
CA HIS A 810 5.83 -28.67 -40.05
C HIS A 810 4.54 -29.43 -39.73
N VAL A 811 4.65 -30.43 -38.86
CA VAL A 811 3.51 -31.17 -38.31
C VAL A 811 3.50 -30.99 -36.81
N VAL A 812 2.39 -30.55 -36.24
CA VAL A 812 2.15 -30.57 -34.79
C VAL A 812 1.19 -31.71 -34.49
N GLN A 813 1.55 -32.57 -33.56
CA GLN A 813 0.71 -33.66 -33.08
C GLN A 813 0.62 -33.60 -31.58
N ASN A 814 -0.57 -33.89 -31.06
CA ASN A 814 -0.71 -34.21 -29.65
C ASN A 814 -1.75 -35.31 -29.43
N THR A 815 -1.68 -35.92 -28.26
CA THR A 815 -2.67 -36.87 -27.76
C THR A 815 -3.24 -36.43 -26.42
N LEU A 816 -4.53 -36.65 -26.24
CA LEU A 816 -5.26 -36.35 -25.00
C LEU A 816 -5.99 -37.61 -24.54
N ARG A 817 -6.35 -37.67 -23.25
CA ARG A 817 -7.10 -38.77 -22.63
C ARG A 817 -6.38 -40.11 -22.79
N ASP A 818 -5.11 -40.15 -22.42
CA ASP A 818 -4.27 -41.36 -22.49
C ASP A 818 -4.29 -42.04 -23.89
N GLY A 819 -4.25 -41.20 -24.94
CA GLY A 819 -4.20 -41.64 -26.33
C GLY A 819 -5.55 -41.95 -26.97
N GLU A 820 -6.68 -41.66 -26.31
CA GLU A 820 -8.01 -41.83 -26.93
C GLU A 820 -8.36 -40.73 -27.92
N GLU A 821 -7.94 -39.49 -27.67
CA GLU A 821 -8.12 -38.38 -28.60
C GLU A 821 -6.78 -38.04 -29.27
N PHE A 822 -6.78 -37.95 -30.59
CA PHE A 822 -5.59 -37.72 -31.41
C PHE A 822 -5.79 -36.49 -32.30
N ASN A 823 -4.81 -35.61 -32.33
CA ASN A 823 -4.79 -34.41 -33.14
C ASN A 823 -3.53 -34.33 -33.99
N TRP A 824 -3.66 -33.90 -35.23
CA TRP A 824 -2.54 -33.46 -36.05
C TRP A 824 -2.87 -32.20 -36.84
N ILE A 825 -1.85 -31.36 -37.03
CA ILE A 825 -1.88 -30.15 -37.86
C ILE A 825 -0.66 -30.22 -38.77
N LEU A 826 -0.86 -30.20 -40.09
CA LEU A 826 0.18 -30.23 -41.12
C LEU A 826 0.14 -28.91 -41.90
N THR A 827 1.23 -28.15 -41.85
CA THR A 827 1.38 -26.95 -42.66
C THR A 827 1.89 -27.27 -44.06
N HIS A 828 1.30 -26.63 -45.06
CA HIS A 828 1.72 -26.69 -46.46
C HIS A 828 1.70 -25.30 -47.10
N LYS A 829 2.38 -25.15 -48.24
CA LYS A 829 2.32 -23.91 -49.02
C LYS A 829 0.91 -23.69 -49.55
N ASP A 830 0.46 -22.45 -49.46
CA ASP A 830 -0.83 -22.03 -50.00
C ASP A 830 -0.62 -21.42 -51.40
N THR A 831 -1.11 -22.13 -52.43
CA THR A 831 -1.00 -21.72 -53.83
C THR A 831 -2.33 -21.23 -54.42
N GLU A 832 -3.41 -21.21 -53.65
CA GLU A 832 -4.76 -20.84 -54.11
C GLU A 832 -5.30 -19.57 -53.44
N ASP A 833 -6.20 -18.87 -54.12
CA ASP A 833 -6.75 -17.58 -53.68
C ASP A 833 -8.22 -17.71 -53.28
N ILE A 834 -8.54 -18.20 -52.07
CA ILE A 834 -9.91 -18.22 -51.51
C ILE A 834 -9.94 -18.08 -49.96
N LYS A 835 -11.11 -17.63 -49.48
CA LYS A 835 -11.60 -17.13 -48.17
C LYS A 835 -11.01 -17.73 -46.86
N GLU A 836 -10.69 -16.85 -45.91
CA GLU A 836 -10.37 -17.15 -44.50
C GLU A 836 -11.59 -17.81 -43.79
N SER A 837 -11.68 -19.14 -43.85
CA SER A 837 -12.72 -19.93 -43.18
C SER A 837 -12.09 -20.96 -42.25
N TRP A 838 -12.55 -20.99 -41.01
CA TRP A 838 -12.15 -22.00 -40.01
C TRP A 838 -12.78 -23.38 -40.27
N PHE A 839 -13.71 -23.49 -41.22
CA PHE A 839 -14.54 -24.68 -41.46
C PHE A 839 -14.41 -25.25 -42.86
N GLN A 840 -13.40 -24.83 -43.62
CA GLN A 840 -13.20 -25.32 -44.97
C GLN A 840 -12.79 -26.80 -44.93
N PRO A 841 -13.53 -27.71 -45.60
CA PRO A 841 -13.15 -29.11 -45.70
C PRO A 841 -11.82 -29.26 -46.44
N GLY A 842 -10.90 -30.06 -45.89
CA GLY A 842 -9.63 -30.37 -46.53
C GLY A 842 -9.71 -31.62 -47.40
N ASN A 843 -8.78 -31.75 -48.36
CA ASN A 843 -8.70 -32.89 -49.25
C ASN A 843 -7.62 -33.88 -48.77
N MET A 844 -8.03 -35.05 -48.26
CA MET A 844 -7.10 -36.09 -47.81
C MET A 844 -6.21 -36.65 -48.93
N ASP A 845 -6.62 -36.59 -50.20
CA ASP A 845 -5.76 -36.98 -51.32
C ASP A 845 -4.61 -35.99 -51.54
N GLU A 846 -4.82 -34.71 -51.26
CA GLU A 846 -3.73 -33.72 -51.25
C GLU A 846 -2.81 -33.93 -50.06
N VAL A 847 -3.36 -34.19 -48.86
CA VAL A 847 -2.58 -34.52 -47.65
C VAL A 847 -1.62 -35.69 -47.93
N ARG A 848 -2.09 -36.75 -48.62
CA ARG A 848 -1.29 -37.93 -48.97
C ARG A 848 -0.04 -37.59 -49.80
N LYS A 849 -0.06 -36.52 -50.60
CA LYS A 849 1.10 -36.07 -51.38
C LYS A 849 2.18 -35.42 -50.50
N TYR A 850 1.78 -34.74 -49.43
CA TYR A 850 2.71 -34.04 -48.53
C TYR A 850 3.35 -34.96 -47.48
N ILE A 851 2.77 -36.13 -47.22
CA ILE A 851 3.26 -37.07 -46.18
C ILE A 851 4.12 -38.22 -46.72
N VAL A 852 4.42 -38.26 -48.03
CA VAL A 852 5.14 -39.40 -48.66
C VAL A 852 6.45 -39.71 -47.95
N ASP A 853 7.24 -38.67 -47.71
CA ASP A 853 8.58 -38.72 -47.11
C ASP A 853 8.59 -38.39 -45.61
N LEU A 854 7.41 -38.30 -44.98
CA LEU A 854 7.27 -38.03 -43.54
C LEU A 854 7.58 -39.29 -42.72
N ASP A 855 8.05 -39.11 -41.48
CA ASP A 855 8.29 -40.17 -40.49
C ASP A 855 7.17 -41.22 -40.54
N PRO A 856 7.50 -42.50 -40.82
CA PRO A 856 6.53 -43.56 -41.02
C PRO A 856 5.52 -43.71 -39.88
N ARG A 857 5.89 -43.32 -38.66
CA ARG A 857 5.01 -43.42 -37.48
C ARG A 857 3.85 -42.45 -37.54
N ILE A 858 4.11 -41.17 -37.79
CA ILE A 858 3.05 -40.14 -37.87
C ILE A 858 2.31 -40.23 -39.21
N LYS A 859 3.01 -40.60 -40.29
CA LYS A 859 2.40 -40.88 -41.59
C LYS A 859 1.29 -41.92 -41.48
N ALA A 860 1.55 -43.04 -40.81
CA ALA A 860 0.56 -44.11 -40.64
C ALA A 860 -0.72 -43.62 -39.94
N ALA A 861 -0.61 -42.68 -38.99
CA ALA A 861 -1.77 -42.08 -38.32
C ALA A 861 -2.55 -41.11 -39.24
N ILE A 862 -1.84 -40.33 -40.06
CA ILE A 862 -2.46 -39.39 -41.00
C ILE A 862 -3.17 -40.15 -42.14
N GLU A 863 -2.60 -41.25 -42.65
CA GLU A 863 -3.16 -42.02 -43.77
C GLU A 863 -4.54 -42.63 -43.49
N VAL A 864 -4.78 -43.03 -42.24
CA VAL A 864 -6.04 -43.62 -41.79
C VAL A 864 -7.06 -42.59 -41.31
N THR A 865 -6.69 -41.30 -41.29
CA THR A 865 -7.62 -40.22 -40.94
C THR A 865 -8.69 -40.09 -42.02
N GLU A 866 -9.97 -40.17 -41.65
CA GLU A 866 -11.09 -40.16 -42.60
C GLU A 866 -11.28 -38.81 -43.31
N SER A 867 -11.15 -37.71 -42.55
CA SER A 867 -11.34 -36.35 -43.06
C SER A 867 -10.54 -35.33 -42.25
N CYS A 868 -10.22 -34.19 -42.87
CA CYS A 868 -9.54 -33.07 -42.24
C CYS A 868 -10.19 -31.75 -42.66
N LEU A 869 -9.80 -30.67 -41.99
CA LEU A 869 -10.08 -29.30 -42.41
C LEU A 869 -8.83 -28.71 -43.06
N ASP A 870 -9.01 -27.74 -43.93
CA ASP A 870 -7.93 -26.94 -44.53
C ASP A 870 -8.14 -25.48 -44.15
N TRP A 871 -7.22 -24.94 -43.38
CA TRP A 871 -7.31 -23.60 -42.82
C TRP A 871 -6.17 -22.72 -43.31
N LYS A 872 -6.52 -21.65 -44.02
CA LYS A 872 -5.57 -20.62 -44.45
C LYS A 872 -5.03 -19.83 -43.27
N ILE A 873 -3.71 -19.82 -43.12
CA ILE A 873 -3.04 -19.07 -42.06
C ILE A 873 -2.87 -17.63 -42.53
N CYS A 874 -3.68 -16.75 -41.98
CA CYS A 874 -3.58 -15.31 -42.21
C CYS A 874 -2.97 -14.62 -40.98
N TYR A 875 -2.25 -13.53 -41.22
CA TYR A 875 -1.87 -12.59 -40.18
C TYR A 875 -2.32 -11.19 -40.56
N ARG A 876 -2.32 -10.30 -39.56
CA ARG A 876 -2.77 -8.92 -39.70
C ARG A 876 -1.67 -7.98 -39.22
N ASP A 877 -1.54 -6.83 -39.89
CA ASP A 877 -0.66 -5.79 -39.37
C ASP A 877 -1.25 -5.24 -38.07
N PRO A 878 -0.40 -4.78 -37.13
CA PRO A 878 -0.90 -4.11 -35.94
C PRO A 878 -1.75 -2.89 -36.33
N ILE A 879 -3.00 -2.86 -35.87
CA ILE A 879 -3.86 -1.69 -36.07
C ILE A 879 -3.31 -0.50 -35.28
N PRO A 880 -3.48 0.75 -35.77
CA PRO A 880 -2.84 1.93 -35.17
C PRO A 880 -3.26 2.23 -33.73
N THR A 881 -4.48 1.85 -33.36
CA THR A 881 -5.03 2.03 -32.02
C THR A 881 -6.02 0.92 -31.68
N TRP A 882 -6.07 0.57 -30.40
CA TRP A 882 -6.99 -0.42 -29.83
C TRP A 882 -8.16 0.23 -29.11
N VAL A 883 -8.24 1.57 -29.11
CA VAL A 883 -9.24 2.32 -28.36
C VAL A 883 -9.93 3.29 -29.29
N SER A 884 -11.22 3.52 -29.05
CA SER A 884 -12.00 4.50 -29.80
C SER A 884 -11.58 5.94 -29.49
N ASN A 885 -12.02 6.90 -30.31
CA ASN A 885 -11.68 8.32 -30.14
C ASN A 885 -12.17 8.90 -28.80
N GLY A 886 -13.36 8.49 -28.35
CA GLY A 886 -13.92 8.82 -27.04
C GLY A 886 -13.35 7.96 -25.90
N HIS A 887 -12.51 6.98 -26.22
CA HIS A 887 -11.81 6.10 -25.28
C HIS A 887 -12.73 5.28 -24.35
N ARG A 888 -13.97 5.03 -24.76
CA ARG A 888 -14.96 4.21 -24.04
C ARG A 888 -15.30 2.90 -24.74
N ILE A 889 -14.66 2.62 -25.86
CA ILE A 889 -14.67 1.32 -26.52
C ILE A 889 -13.21 0.86 -26.65
N ALA A 890 -12.90 -0.33 -26.17
CA ALA A 890 -11.56 -0.91 -26.22
C ALA A 890 -11.57 -2.30 -26.86
N LEU A 891 -10.61 -2.54 -27.75
CA LEU A 891 -10.37 -3.82 -28.40
C LEU A 891 -9.52 -4.75 -27.53
N LEU A 892 -9.79 -6.05 -27.61
CA LEU A 892 -9.09 -7.07 -26.84
C LEU A 892 -9.04 -8.41 -27.59
N GLY A 893 -7.85 -9.02 -27.65
CA GLY A 893 -7.69 -10.33 -28.26
C GLY A 893 -7.48 -10.24 -29.78
N ASP A 894 -7.96 -11.24 -30.50
CA ASP A 894 -7.77 -11.32 -31.96
C ASP A 894 -8.44 -10.17 -32.72
N SER A 895 -9.35 -9.41 -32.09
CA SER A 895 -9.95 -8.20 -32.65
C SER A 895 -8.97 -7.05 -32.86
N CYS A 896 -7.84 -7.02 -32.13
CA CYS A 896 -6.77 -6.03 -32.33
C CYS A 896 -5.37 -6.62 -32.51
N HIS A 897 -5.17 -7.90 -32.17
CA HIS A 897 -3.86 -8.53 -32.21
C HIS A 897 -3.90 -10.03 -32.49
N ALA A 898 -4.37 -10.40 -33.69
CA ALA A 898 -4.35 -11.79 -34.16
C ALA A 898 -2.90 -12.33 -34.26
N HIS A 899 -2.70 -13.58 -33.86
CA HIS A 899 -1.39 -14.23 -33.86
C HIS A 899 -1.31 -15.37 -34.87
N LEU A 900 -0.10 -15.63 -35.39
CA LEU A 900 0.20 -16.92 -36.01
C LEU A 900 0.15 -18.03 -34.96
N PRO A 901 -0.39 -19.23 -35.28
CA PRO A 901 -0.44 -20.37 -34.35
C PRO A 901 0.92 -20.76 -33.78
N THR A 902 1.98 -20.59 -34.55
CA THR A 902 3.38 -20.84 -34.17
C THR A 902 3.86 -19.97 -33.01
N SER A 903 3.15 -18.88 -32.67
CA SER A 903 3.42 -18.11 -31.45
C SER A 903 3.00 -18.83 -30.18
N ALA A 904 2.00 -19.72 -30.26
CA ALA A 904 1.35 -20.41 -29.15
C ALA A 904 0.87 -19.50 -27.98
N GLN A 905 0.71 -18.20 -28.24
CA GLN A 905 0.49 -17.19 -27.21
C GLN A 905 -0.79 -16.35 -27.42
N GLY A 906 -1.54 -16.53 -28.51
CA GLY A 906 -2.72 -15.69 -28.81
C GLY A 906 -3.75 -15.62 -27.67
N ALA A 907 -4.23 -16.77 -27.20
CA ALA A 907 -5.18 -16.84 -26.08
C ALA A 907 -4.56 -16.35 -24.75
N SER A 908 -3.26 -16.60 -24.55
CA SER A 908 -2.54 -16.14 -23.37
C SER A 908 -2.42 -14.61 -23.33
N GLN A 909 -2.08 -13.99 -24.46
CA GLN A 909 -1.98 -12.53 -24.60
C GLN A 909 -3.36 -11.85 -24.48
N ALA A 910 -4.43 -12.48 -24.96
CA ALA A 910 -5.80 -12.00 -24.71
C ALA A 910 -6.15 -12.01 -23.21
N THR A 911 -5.76 -13.07 -22.49
CA THR A 911 -5.94 -13.19 -21.04
C THR A 911 -5.15 -12.14 -20.26
N GLU A 912 -3.90 -11.89 -20.65
CA GLU A 912 -3.11 -10.79 -20.09
C GLU A 912 -3.71 -9.41 -20.38
N SER A 913 -4.16 -9.18 -21.62
CA SER A 913 -4.81 -7.92 -22.02
C SER A 913 -6.07 -7.66 -21.19
N ALA A 914 -6.87 -8.68 -20.91
CA ALA A 914 -8.03 -8.61 -20.01
C ALA A 914 -7.64 -8.18 -18.60
N ALA A 915 -6.61 -8.80 -18.01
CA ALA A 915 -6.13 -8.46 -16.68
C ALA A 915 -5.61 -7.02 -16.61
N VAL A 916 -4.80 -6.59 -17.59
CA VAL A 916 -4.24 -5.24 -17.63
C VAL A 916 -5.34 -4.19 -17.78
N LEU A 917 -6.28 -4.38 -18.70
CA LEU A 917 -7.40 -3.43 -18.88
C LEU A 917 -8.23 -3.31 -17.59
N ALA A 918 -8.55 -4.43 -16.94
CA ALA A 918 -9.33 -4.43 -15.71
C ALA A 918 -8.63 -3.69 -14.56
N VAL A 919 -7.32 -3.90 -14.40
CA VAL A 919 -6.50 -3.20 -13.40
C VAL A 919 -6.40 -1.71 -13.73
N CYS A 920 -6.16 -1.33 -14.99
CA CYS A 920 -6.12 0.06 -15.43
C CYS A 920 -7.45 0.78 -15.10
N LEU A 921 -8.59 0.16 -15.40
CA LEU A 921 -9.92 0.71 -15.10
C LEU A 921 -10.14 0.85 -13.58
N LYS A 922 -9.68 -0.13 -12.79
CA LYS A 922 -9.83 -0.10 -11.33
C LYS A 922 -9.02 1.04 -10.71
N LEU A 923 -7.78 1.23 -11.15
CA LEU A 923 -6.87 2.25 -10.64
C LEU A 923 -7.29 3.66 -11.07
N ALA A 924 -7.73 3.82 -12.32
CA ALA A 924 -8.16 5.12 -12.83
C ALA A 924 -9.51 5.57 -12.26
N GLY A 925 -10.42 4.62 -12.00
CA GLY A 925 -11.78 4.88 -11.57
C GLY A 925 -12.67 5.42 -12.71
N LYS A 926 -13.96 5.56 -12.43
CA LYS A 926 -14.99 5.90 -13.44
C LYS A 926 -14.78 7.23 -14.15
N GLU A 927 -14.24 8.22 -13.43
CA GLU A 927 -13.99 9.56 -13.98
C GLU A 927 -12.81 9.60 -14.97
N ASN A 928 -11.94 8.58 -14.98
CA ASN A 928 -10.71 8.57 -15.77
C ASN A 928 -10.61 7.36 -16.70
N ILE A 929 -11.74 6.83 -17.19
CA ILE A 929 -11.76 5.74 -18.19
C ILE A 929 -10.87 6.04 -19.41
N PRO A 930 -10.83 7.27 -19.97
CA PRO A 930 -9.92 7.58 -21.07
C PRO A 930 -8.44 7.41 -20.75
N LEU A 931 -8.03 7.70 -19.51
CA LEU A 931 -6.65 7.47 -19.08
C LEU A 931 -6.38 5.97 -18.96
N ALA A 932 -7.32 5.20 -18.39
CA ALA A 932 -7.18 3.76 -18.23
C ALA A 932 -6.96 3.05 -19.57
N THR A 933 -7.77 3.36 -20.59
CA THR A 933 -7.70 2.70 -21.89
C THR A 933 -6.44 3.08 -22.67
N ARG A 934 -5.96 4.33 -22.56
CA ARG A 934 -4.66 4.76 -23.10
C ARG A 934 -3.48 4.04 -22.46
N VAL A 935 -3.50 3.88 -21.12
CA VAL A 935 -2.44 3.17 -20.40
C VAL A 935 -2.45 1.69 -20.78
N TYR A 936 -3.63 1.07 -20.84
CA TYR A 936 -3.81 -0.30 -21.33
C TYR A 936 -3.17 -0.50 -22.71
N GLU A 937 -3.53 0.33 -23.69
CA GLU A 937 -3.00 0.24 -25.04
C GLU A 937 -1.47 0.36 -25.05
N LYS A 938 -0.90 1.38 -24.40
CA LYS A 938 0.55 1.59 -24.37
C LYS A 938 1.31 0.45 -23.69
N MET A 939 0.77 -0.13 -22.62
CA MET A 939 1.40 -1.24 -21.92
C MET A 939 1.36 -2.54 -22.72
N ARG A 940 0.27 -2.77 -23.45
CA ARG A 940 0.04 -4.04 -24.13
C ARG A 940 0.58 -4.07 -25.55
N PHE A 941 0.55 -2.95 -26.28
CA PHE A 941 0.91 -2.92 -27.70
C PHE A 941 2.31 -3.49 -27.98
N ALA A 942 3.34 -2.98 -27.30
CA ALA A 942 4.72 -3.43 -27.51
C ALA A 942 4.92 -4.91 -27.14
N ARG A 943 4.33 -5.34 -26.02
CA ARG A 943 4.44 -6.72 -25.52
C ARG A 943 3.77 -7.72 -26.46
N VAL A 944 2.56 -7.38 -26.93
CA VAL A 944 1.82 -8.22 -27.86
C VAL A 944 2.52 -8.26 -29.22
N ARG A 945 3.06 -7.13 -29.69
CA ARG A 945 3.81 -7.11 -30.96
C ARG A 945 5.03 -8.02 -30.92
N GLN A 946 5.76 -8.04 -29.80
CA GLN A 946 6.88 -8.97 -29.62
C GLN A 946 6.43 -10.43 -29.74
N SER A 947 5.28 -10.78 -29.14
CA SER A 947 4.69 -12.12 -29.24
C SER A 947 4.27 -12.49 -30.68
N GLN A 948 3.68 -11.55 -31.42
CA GLN A 948 3.34 -11.76 -32.84
C GLN A 948 4.60 -12.04 -33.69
N LEU A 949 5.64 -11.22 -33.52
CA LEU A 949 6.91 -11.38 -34.23
C LEU A 949 7.60 -12.71 -33.90
N ASN A 950 7.49 -13.19 -32.67
CA ASN A 950 8.03 -14.50 -32.29
C ASN A 950 7.36 -15.65 -33.07
N GLY A 951 6.04 -15.56 -33.32
CA GLY A 951 5.35 -16.55 -34.15
C GLY A 951 5.83 -16.56 -35.60
N GLU A 952 6.12 -15.39 -36.16
CA GLU A 952 6.71 -15.24 -37.50
C GLU A 952 8.12 -15.87 -37.55
N ASP A 953 8.98 -15.53 -36.58
CA ASP A 953 10.34 -16.08 -36.45
C ASP A 953 10.37 -17.61 -36.28
N VAL A 954 9.54 -18.17 -35.38
CA VAL A 954 9.48 -19.62 -35.14
C VAL A 954 9.10 -20.37 -36.41
N ARG A 955 8.09 -19.89 -37.14
CA ARG A 955 7.69 -20.48 -38.42
C ARG A 955 8.86 -20.47 -39.39
N ASP A 956 9.49 -19.32 -39.57
CA ASP A 956 10.57 -19.15 -40.55
C ASP A 956 11.79 -20.00 -40.19
N ARG A 957 12.16 -20.11 -38.91
CA ARG A 957 13.24 -21.01 -38.49
C ARG A 957 12.90 -22.46 -38.74
N TRP A 958 11.71 -22.93 -38.37
CA TRP A 958 11.31 -24.32 -38.57
C TRP A 958 11.29 -24.73 -40.04
N HIS A 959 10.82 -23.86 -40.91
CA HIS A 959 10.70 -24.14 -42.35
C HIS A 959 12.04 -24.07 -43.10
N ASN A 960 13.04 -23.36 -42.54
CA ASN A 960 14.32 -23.12 -43.22
C ASN A 960 15.52 -23.85 -42.60
N CYS A 961 15.49 -24.19 -41.31
CA CYS A 961 16.67 -24.72 -40.60
C CYS A 961 17.20 -26.05 -41.12
N LEU A 962 16.37 -26.82 -41.84
CA LEU A 962 16.73 -28.10 -42.44
C LEU A 962 16.91 -28.04 -43.95
N LYS A 963 16.79 -26.86 -44.58
CA LYS A 963 17.00 -26.69 -46.02
C LYS A 963 18.46 -26.95 -46.38
N ASN A 964 18.68 -27.77 -47.40
CA ASN A 964 20.00 -28.10 -47.94
C ASN A 964 20.99 -28.71 -46.92
N LEU A 965 20.51 -29.38 -45.87
CA LEU A 965 21.37 -30.11 -44.93
C LEU A 965 21.39 -31.61 -45.23
N ASP A 966 22.59 -32.19 -45.29
CA ASP A 966 22.79 -33.63 -45.49
C ASP A 966 22.23 -34.46 -44.33
N GLU A 967 21.81 -35.69 -44.64
CA GLU A 967 21.34 -36.67 -43.66
C GLU A 967 22.48 -37.05 -42.71
N GLY A 968 22.44 -36.53 -41.47
CA GLY A 968 23.43 -36.81 -40.44
C GLY A 968 24.04 -35.57 -39.77
N VAL A 969 23.87 -34.38 -40.36
CA VAL A 969 24.36 -33.13 -39.77
C VAL A 969 23.56 -32.80 -38.49
N GLU A 970 24.28 -32.68 -37.37
CA GLU A 970 23.71 -32.18 -36.11
C GLU A 970 23.46 -30.68 -36.23
N ILE A 971 22.24 -30.27 -35.89
CA ILE A 971 21.85 -28.86 -35.81
C ILE A 971 21.93 -28.41 -34.36
N ASP A 972 22.27 -27.15 -34.14
CA ASP A 972 22.24 -26.57 -32.80
C ASP A 972 20.79 -26.60 -32.25
N PRO A 973 20.53 -27.31 -31.14
CA PRO A 973 19.23 -27.35 -30.47
C PRO A 973 18.59 -25.98 -30.25
N GLU A 974 19.38 -24.94 -29.98
CA GLU A 974 18.89 -23.59 -29.69
C GLU A 974 18.29 -22.89 -30.92
N THR A 975 18.60 -23.35 -32.12
CA THR A 975 18.06 -22.77 -33.37
C THR A 975 16.64 -23.22 -33.66
N VAL A 976 16.18 -24.32 -33.05
CA VAL A 976 14.85 -24.91 -33.30
C VAL A 976 13.91 -24.81 -32.11
N LYS A 977 14.42 -24.57 -30.90
CA LYS A 977 13.59 -24.30 -29.72
C LYS A 977 12.62 -23.14 -29.97
N ILE A 978 11.44 -23.22 -29.37
CA ILE A 978 10.59 -22.05 -29.22
C ILE A 978 11.19 -21.22 -28.10
N LYS A 979 11.65 -20.02 -28.42
CA LYS A 979 12.20 -19.09 -27.44
C LYS A 979 11.04 -18.24 -26.94
N ASP A 980 10.56 -18.53 -25.74
CA ASP A 980 9.62 -17.62 -25.09
C ASP A 980 10.39 -16.46 -24.47
N LEU A 981 10.78 -15.50 -25.32
CA LEU A 981 11.44 -14.25 -24.92
C LEU A 981 10.61 -13.46 -23.88
N LEU A 982 9.36 -13.85 -23.63
CA LEU A 982 8.39 -13.12 -22.81
C LEU A 982 8.40 -13.51 -21.33
N LEU A 983 8.99 -14.65 -20.96
CA LEU A 983 9.18 -15.09 -19.56
C LEU A 983 10.39 -14.41 -18.89
N GLU A 984 11.33 -13.89 -19.69
CA GLU A 984 12.60 -13.34 -19.20
C GLU A 984 12.66 -11.80 -19.11
N CYS A 985 11.70 -11.08 -19.70
CA CYS A 985 11.73 -9.62 -19.70
C CYS A 985 10.90 -9.05 -18.54
N SER A 986 11.59 -8.46 -17.56
CA SER A 986 10.95 -7.66 -16.51
C SER A 986 10.76 -6.22 -17.03
N PRO A 987 9.56 -5.63 -16.94
CA PRO A 987 9.39 -4.24 -17.32
C PRO A 987 10.14 -3.34 -16.32
N SER A 988 11.06 -2.50 -16.81
CA SER A 988 11.66 -1.41 -16.04
C SER A 988 11.18 -0.08 -16.60
N LEU A 989 10.41 0.67 -15.81
CA LEU A 989 10.11 2.07 -16.12
C LEU A 989 11.35 2.92 -15.78
N THR A 990 12.00 3.42 -16.82
CA THR A 990 13.08 4.40 -16.70
C THR A 990 12.61 5.72 -17.28
N VAL A 991 12.64 6.77 -16.46
CA VAL A 991 12.35 8.13 -16.93
C VAL A 991 13.55 8.58 -17.78
N GLY A 992 13.39 8.54 -19.10
CA GLY A 992 14.27 9.24 -20.03
C GLY A 992 14.09 10.75 -19.86
N GLY A 993 15.15 11.52 -20.08
CA GLY A 993 15.16 12.97 -19.87
C GLY A 993 13.97 13.70 -20.50
N ALA A 994 13.62 14.83 -19.87
CA ALA A 994 12.48 15.70 -20.08
C ALA A 994 11.74 15.50 -21.43
N GLU A 995 10.47 15.07 -21.34
CA GLU A 995 9.47 14.92 -22.40
C GLU A 995 9.33 13.55 -23.11
N SER A 996 9.98 12.47 -22.64
CA SER A 996 9.68 11.12 -23.14
C SER A 996 9.66 10.03 -22.06
N LEU A 997 8.54 9.29 -21.98
CA LEU A 997 8.44 8.08 -21.15
C LEU A 997 9.01 6.89 -21.94
N VAL A 998 10.23 6.46 -21.62
CA VAL A 998 10.88 5.33 -22.29
C VAL A 998 10.64 4.05 -21.48
N VAL A 999 9.74 3.19 -21.98
CA VAL A 999 9.57 1.84 -21.43
C VAL A 999 10.74 0.98 -21.96
N SER A 1000 11.67 0.60 -21.08
CA SER A 1000 12.74 -0.34 -21.44
C SER A 1000 12.40 -1.74 -20.91
N PHE A 1001 12.54 -2.74 -21.78
CA PHE A 1001 12.39 -4.14 -21.42
C PHE A 1001 13.79 -4.74 -21.24
N ARG A 1002 14.12 -5.15 -20.01
CA ARG A 1002 15.39 -5.82 -19.73
C ARG A 1002 15.19 -7.31 -19.87
N CYS A 1003 15.70 -7.90 -20.94
CA CYS A 1003 15.64 -9.34 -21.18
C CYS A 1003 16.92 -10.01 -20.67
N ARG A 1004 16.80 -11.22 -20.11
CA ARG A 1004 17.89 -11.94 -19.43
C ARG A 1004 18.80 -12.66 -20.44
N GLY A 1005 19.40 -11.91 -21.36
CA GLY A 1005 20.25 -12.49 -22.40
C GLY A 1005 20.89 -11.45 -23.31
N GLY A 1006 21.57 -10.45 -22.75
CA GLY A 1006 22.59 -9.64 -23.45
C GLY A 1006 22.22 -8.83 -24.70
N TYR A 1007 20.99 -8.88 -25.22
CA TYR A 1007 20.55 -8.08 -26.36
C TYR A 1007 19.80 -6.84 -25.89
N ASP A 1008 20.50 -5.72 -25.79
CA ASP A 1008 19.89 -4.39 -25.66
C ASP A 1008 19.25 -4.00 -26.99
N ALA A 1009 17.93 -4.18 -27.12
CA ALA A 1009 17.18 -3.59 -28.23
C ALA A 1009 16.87 -2.11 -27.91
N ALA A 1010 17.78 -1.22 -28.26
CA ALA A 1010 17.49 0.21 -28.33
C ALA A 1010 16.67 0.49 -29.60
N MET A 1011 15.39 0.81 -29.47
CA MET A 1011 14.59 1.31 -30.60
C MET A 1011 14.44 2.83 -30.51
N ALA A 1012 15.26 3.53 -31.29
CA ALA A 1012 15.02 4.90 -31.74
C ALA A 1012 14.03 4.85 -32.92
N GLY A 1013 12.80 5.28 -32.68
CA GLY A 1013 11.77 5.39 -33.71
C GLY A 1013 11.32 6.85 -33.87
N GLY A 1014 12.08 7.64 -34.62
CA GLY A 1014 11.62 8.94 -35.12
C GLY A 1014 10.62 8.74 -36.24
N VAL A 1015 9.43 9.35 -36.13
CA VAL A 1015 8.54 9.56 -37.28
C VAL A 1015 8.78 10.97 -37.79
N VAL A 1016 9.39 11.04 -38.97
CA VAL A 1016 9.53 12.25 -39.78
C VAL A 1016 8.15 12.63 -40.30
N ALA A 1017 7.64 13.81 -39.92
CA ALA A 1017 6.59 14.50 -40.65
C ALA A 1017 7.19 15.72 -41.34
N GLY A 1018 7.34 15.63 -42.66
CA GLY A 1018 7.67 16.75 -43.54
C GLY A 1018 6.58 17.81 -43.52
N GLY A 1019 7.00 19.08 -43.57
CA GLY A 1019 6.19 20.24 -43.23
C GLY A 1019 5.24 20.78 -44.30
N GLN A 1020 4.30 21.61 -43.85
CA GLN A 1020 4.18 23.03 -44.24
C GLN A 1020 3.09 23.72 -43.40
N GLY A 1021 3.49 24.80 -42.71
CA GLY A 1021 2.75 26.05 -42.53
C GLY A 1021 1.32 26.06 -41.99
N VAL A 1022 1.15 26.57 -40.76
CA VAL A 1022 0.45 27.83 -40.39
C VAL A 1022 -0.20 27.70 -39.00
N ALA A 1023 0.06 28.72 -38.19
CA ALA A 1023 -0.24 28.90 -36.78
C ALA A 1023 -1.71 28.76 -36.35
N GLY A 1024 -1.92 28.28 -35.12
CA GLY A 1024 -3.05 28.74 -34.29
C GLY A 1024 -3.62 27.77 -33.26
N ARG A 1025 -3.20 27.96 -31.99
CA ARG A 1025 -3.94 27.72 -30.73
C ARG A 1025 -4.20 26.28 -30.23
N GLY A 1026 -3.63 26.02 -29.05
CA GLY A 1026 -4.34 25.42 -27.90
C GLY A 1026 -4.11 23.93 -27.64
N CYS A 1027 -3.75 23.62 -26.38
CA CYS A 1027 -3.52 22.30 -25.80
C CYS A 1027 -2.18 21.61 -26.14
N ALA A 1028 -1.12 22.03 -25.45
CA ALA A 1028 0.06 21.20 -25.27
C ALA A 1028 -0.19 20.21 -24.11
N ALA A 1029 -0.09 18.93 -24.44
CA ALA A 1029 -0.31 17.78 -23.58
C ALA A 1029 0.69 17.73 -22.41
N VAL A 1030 0.17 17.55 -21.20
CA VAL A 1030 0.93 17.19 -20.01
C VAL A 1030 1.05 15.66 -20.00
N VAL A 1031 2.29 15.15 -20.11
CA VAL A 1031 2.67 13.76 -19.80
C VAL A 1031 3.01 13.67 -18.33
#